data_AF-A0A1E4SXX7-F1
#
_entry.id   AF-A0A1E4SXX7-F1
#
_cell.length_a   1.000
_cell.length_b   1.000
_cell.length_c   1.000
_cell.angle_alpha   90.00
_cell.angle_beta   90.00
_cell.angle_gamma   90.00
#
_symmetry.space_group_name_H-M   'P 1'
#
loop_
_entity.id
_entity.type
_entity.pdbx_description
1 polymer ?
#
loop_
_entity_poly.entity_id
_entity_poly.type
_entity_poly.pdbx_seq_one_letter_code
_entity_poly.pdbx_strand_id
1 'polypeptide(L)'
;ITKDNSYMSFFQSYSESATANKKMKSVEETKSFNKMFQYLLQSKGTGGVTPALQDLALLGVNVDLTDKDFTSKRRNEKFSLTGASTENALEAFKENSQNNQSVMEQLMPTLQYIETNINNTQEMFDFIQVKLIDRFSEMHSQSNEKPILSQTLEKTEQASLSDPSSPYMDIYTLPVLLQYCFNSLTYDFDSLEETLLFVDNIKKHNSVFVYEFGFNINVYNSLITQAWDKTKNLGLIGRLVDELKINAIQPNLLTFKVLSEIYLKCMSVNDGLAAEPYLLWGDNTYLAMLLTPKEFSKAFDDIKQTSLTHSTCKLVIFVSCLNVDAICGGKMIAMLLKRHLIVFQLIPVVGYNDMKGKYQKLDESISNIILIGCGSMVDLESFLEIDVNDHLDQDYYGMTPITPDSTANELKLNRKIYVIDGHRPWNLDNVFGSQIVSCFDDGVAETELAKERDAYAVLINADSEVEEEDDEDELEEEAEYENLATDDDEQEGVLTDEDGDGPANSRKRKASSTSKKSRKKMISSNEKTIEEYYNQGTTVSTSAALQVYSLISAIGETNIDYLWLSIVGTSSLVSSFNSIYNNLLPLLKEEVNRLQTSAVIAQQQQQQDRDNANTTLDGNRAKNADNKALQVDRDYSLFLLRHWNLYNAFFYSSYVSAKLQLYTNSGKKKLNTMFARMGISLVQANQNWSYLDIELKKKLHGIFNKTLKEFGLTDVLQDGFVRSYGFHGSISATDYIESVTALLEYDGDLTSNTIDTVKSKKSSPTTPEDMAEDTTEPKDIGSLISKREAQFVTNFWKAYDSLERFAMIKKGVQIAKVQQQFIFEKGFEIFQKKMIKNLRIFRLVVLKDNFASSTTILEHSSQVNALSGESENDMIDIKTFSNGTKLFQNPLILTRLGNWILEACAELDKSLLPLVIASLDVDTGTYLVCGLPPKYPNMKGMDDNGEDSGKENLTILNTFSLAFQEIANSTGAKARIDSFESSMIELRKEDLPMFLERLSLSGLV
;
A
#
# COMPACT_ATOMS: atom_id res chain seq x y z
N ILE A 1 8.82 -4.73 72.75
CA ILE A 1 7.42 -4.80 73.25
C ILE A 1 6.53 -4.40 72.08
N THR A 2 5.64 -5.32 71.66
CA THR A 2 4.43 -5.19 70.79
C THR A 2 4.58 -4.52 69.41
N LYS A 3 4.53 -5.27 68.29
CA LYS A 3 3.34 -5.59 67.46
C LYS A 3 2.54 -4.33 67.05
N ASP A 4 2.58 -3.96 65.77
CA ASP A 4 1.39 -4.11 64.90
C ASP A 4 1.70 -3.98 63.38
N ASN A 5 1.16 -4.98 62.70
CA ASN A 5 1.04 -5.33 61.27
C ASN A 5 1.05 -4.21 60.21
N SER A 6 2.10 -4.18 59.36
CA SER A 6 2.19 -3.39 58.12
C SER A 6 1.67 -4.09 56.85
N TYR A 7 1.33 -5.37 56.92
CA TYR A 7 1.08 -6.16 55.70
C TYR A 7 -0.37 -6.24 55.28
N MET A 8 -1.24 -5.82 56.16
CA MET A 8 -2.56 -6.36 56.16
C MET A 8 -3.55 -5.29 55.58
N SER A 9 -3.19 -3.99 55.43
CA SER A 9 -4.02 -2.90 54.83
C SER A 9 -4.19 -2.92 53.29
N PHE A 10 -3.61 -3.93 52.65
CA PHE A 10 -3.55 -4.07 51.21
C PHE A 10 -4.73 -4.88 50.63
N PHE A 11 -5.49 -5.61 51.46
CA PHE A 11 -6.53 -6.55 51.01
C PHE A 11 -7.96 -5.96 51.01
N GLN A 12 -8.18 -4.82 51.66
CA GLN A 12 -9.46 -4.14 51.89
C GLN A 12 -9.87 -3.17 50.80
N SER A 13 -8.90 -2.59 50.10
CA SER A 13 -9.20 -1.74 48.94
C SER A 13 -9.44 -2.55 47.65
N TYR A 14 -9.15 -3.86 47.69
CA TYR A 14 -9.23 -4.74 46.53
C TYR A 14 -10.65 -5.29 46.25
N SER A 15 -11.53 -5.35 47.25
CA SER A 15 -12.89 -5.88 47.08
C SER A 15 -13.87 -4.89 46.43
N GLU A 16 -13.59 -3.59 46.44
CA GLU A 16 -14.56 -2.56 46.03
C GLU A 16 -14.43 -2.09 44.56
N SER A 17 -13.31 -2.35 43.87
CA SER A 17 -13.13 -1.89 42.48
C SER A 17 -13.43 -2.94 41.39
N ALA A 18 -13.91 -4.13 41.75
CA ALA A 18 -14.20 -5.25 40.86
C ALA A 18 -15.49 -5.10 40.00
N THR A 19 -15.97 -3.87 39.77
CA THR A 19 -17.24 -3.61 39.06
C THR A 19 -17.12 -2.75 37.80
N ALA A 20 -15.92 -2.59 37.24
CA ALA A 20 -15.75 -1.91 35.95
C ALA A 20 -15.32 -2.89 34.85
N ASN A 21 -16.30 -3.31 34.04
CA ASN A 21 -16.11 -3.91 32.72
C ASN A 21 -14.97 -3.23 31.93
N LYS A 22 -13.98 -4.00 31.46
CA LYS A 22 -13.24 -3.74 30.20
C LYS A 22 -12.39 -4.97 29.85
N LYS A 23 -12.66 -5.58 28.70
CA LYS A 23 -11.82 -6.61 28.05
C LYS A 23 -10.41 -6.05 27.78
N MET A 24 -9.38 -6.92 27.80
CA MET A 24 -8.00 -6.62 27.38
C MET A 24 -7.98 -5.77 26.11
N LYS A 25 -7.16 -4.72 26.08
CA LYS A 25 -7.20 -3.72 24.99
C LYS A 25 -5.90 -3.61 24.20
N SER A 26 -4.75 -4.06 24.72
CA SER A 26 -3.45 -3.93 24.05
C SER A 26 -2.85 -5.27 23.61
N VAL A 27 -2.16 -5.23 22.46
CA VAL A 27 -1.45 -6.38 21.84
C VAL A 27 -0.22 -6.78 22.64
N GLU A 28 0.49 -5.83 23.27
CA GLU A 28 1.61 -6.11 24.16
C GLU A 28 1.16 -6.76 25.46
N GLU A 29 0.04 -6.29 26.01
CA GLU A 29 -0.62 -6.95 27.13
C GLU A 29 -0.99 -8.38 26.75
N THR A 30 -1.48 -8.61 25.53
CA THR A 30 -1.82 -9.95 25.01
C THR A 30 -0.59 -10.82 24.76
N LYS A 31 0.55 -10.26 24.31
CA LYS A 31 1.83 -10.96 24.12
C LYS A 31 2.51 -11.31 25.45
N SER A 32 2.63 -10.36 26.38
CA SER A 32 3.16 -10.59 27.73
C SER A 32 2.27 -11.56 28.50
N PHE A 33 0.96 -11.49 28.28
CA PHE A 33 0.00 -12.44 28.81
C PHE A 33 0.19 -13.84 28.23
N ASN A 34 0.32 -13.97 26.90
CA ASN A 34 0.63 -15.25 26.26
C ASN A 34 2.01 -15.80 26.67
N LYS A 35 3.00 -14.94 26.94
CA LYS A 35 4.34 -15.33 27.37
C LYS A 35 4.34 -15.87 28.80
N MET A 36 3.69 -15.15 29.72
CA MET A 36 3.42 -15.61 31.09
C MET A 36 2.62 -16.92 31.08
N PHE A 37 1.63 -17.01 30.19
CA PHE A 37 0.78 -18.18 30.02
C PHE A 37 1.57 -19.39 29.48
N GLN A 38 2.42 -19.22 28.46
CA GLN A 38 3.29 -20.26 27.93
C GLN A 38 4.35 -20.71 28.96
N TYR A 39 4.86 -19.78 29.76
CA TYR A 39 5.76 -20.09 30.87
C TYR A 39 5.09 -20.99 31.93
N LEU A 40 3.81 -20.71 32.26
CA LEU A 40 2.99 -21.55 33.15
C LEU A 40 2.62 -22.91 32.52
N LEU A 41 2.56 -23.01 31.18
CA LEU A 41 2.17 -24.22 30.47
C LEU A 41 3.32 -25.22 30.27
N GLN A 42 4.54 -24.72 30.02
CA GLN A 42 5.73 -25.55 29.79
C GLN A 42 6.21 -26.26 31.06
N SER A 43 5.81 -25.82 32.26
CA SER A 43 6.21 -26.41 33.55
C SER A 43 5.40 -27.65 33.97
N LYS A 44 4.77 -28.37 33.02
CA LYS A 44 3.94 -29.59 33.23
C LYS A 44 4.61 -30.78 33.95
N GLY A 45 5.82 -30.62 34.48
CA GLY A 45 6.48 -31.56 35.38
C GLY A 45 6.17 -31.36 36.87
N THR A 46 5.55 -30.24 37.27
CA THR A 46 5.19 -29.97 38.67
C THR A 46 3.75 -29.48 38.71
N GLY A 47 2.87 -30.29 39.32
CA GLY A 47 1.44 -30.08 39.61
C GLY A 47 0.78 -28.92 38.89
N GLY A 48 -0.16 -29.21 37.98
CA GLY A 48 -0.94 -28.20 37.26
C GLY A 48 -1.47 -27.07 38.17
N VAL A 49 -1.80 -25.95 37.55
CA VAL A 49 -2.16 -24.69 38.24
C VAL A 49 -3.17 -24.89 39.37
N THR A 50 -4.14 -25.79 39.19
CA THR A 50 -5.20 -26.09 40.14
C THR A 50 -4.71 -26.75 41.45
N PRO A 51 -3.95 -27.86 41.44
CA PRO A 51 -3.36 -28.41 42.67
C PRO A 51 -2.31 -27.50 43.33
N ALA A 52 -1.53 -26.72 42.57
CA ALA A 52 -0.54 -25.79 43.13
C ALA A 52 -1.19 -24.63 43.93
N LEU A 53 -2.36 -24.15 43.49
CA LEU A 53 -3.16 -23.16 44.21
C LEU A 53 -3.80 -23.76 45.48
N GLN A 54 -4.13 -25.05 45.46
CA GLN A 54 -4.71 -25.78 46.60
C GLN A 54 -3.68 -25.98 47.73
N ASP A 55 -2.44 -26.32 47.39
CA ASP A 55 -1.33 -26.46 48.34
C ASP A 55 -0.90 -25.12 48.97
N LEU A 56 -1.10 -24.00 48.26
CA LEU A 56 -0.88 -22.64 48.77
C LEU A 56 -1.94 -22.21 49.80
N ALA A 57 -3.21 -22.62 49.63
CA ALA A 57 -4.28 -22.38 50.60
C ALA A 57 -4.02 -23.11 51.93
N LEU A 58 -3.43 -24.30 51.86
CA LEU A 58 -3.03 -25.11 53.00
C LEU A 58 -1.82 -24.54 53.75
N LEU A 59 -1.08 -23.58 53.20
CA LEU A 59 0.01 -22.87 53.90
C LEU A 59 -0.48 -21.66 54.71
N GLY A 60 -1.79 -21.37 54.71
CA GLY A 60 -2.50 -20.36 55.51
C GLY A 60 -1.94 -18.94 55.39
N VAL A 61 -1.51 -18.52 54.21
CA VAL A 61 -1.56 -17.08 53.94
C VAL A 61 -3.04 -16.79 53.70
N ASN A 62 -3.75 -16.28 54.72
CA ASN A 62 -5.20 -16.02 54.67
C ASN A 62 -5.59 -15.33 53.36
N VAL A 63 -6.38 -16.04 52.55
CA VAL A 63 -7.26 -15.45 51.54
C VAL A 63 -8.64 -15.44 52.21
N ASP A 64 -8.90 -14.39 53.00
CA ASP A 64 -10.24 -14.06 53.47
C ASP A 64 -10.93 -13.27 52.34
N LEU A 65 -12.05 -13.81 51.85
CA LEU A 65 -12.81 -13.32 50.69
C LEU A 65 -13.99 -12.43 51.07
N THR A 66 -14.05 -11.93 52.30
CA THR A 66 -15.05 -10.95 52.69
C THR A 66 -14.45 -9.88 53.56
N ASP A 67 -14.77 -8.67 53.15
CA ASP A 67 -14.53 -7.40 53.78
C ASP A 67 -13.23 -7.28 54.57
N LYS A 68 -12.42 -6.48 53.91
CA LYS A 68 -11.74 -5.43 54.60
C LYS A 68 -10.62 -5.99 55.44
N ASP A 69 -9.59 -6.38 54.69
CA ASP A 69 -8.23 -6.61 55.17
C ASP A 69 -8.25 -7.77 56.18
N PHE A 70 -7.19 -8.49 56.47
CA PHE A 70 -5.89 -7.99 56.79
C PHE A 70 -5.11 -9.38 56.65
N THR A 71 -3.92 -9.42 56.03
CA THR A 71 -3.01 -10.59 55.80
C THR A 71 -2.75 -11.64 56.91
N SER A 72 -2.25 -12.79 56.47
CA SER A 72 -1.18 -13.55 57.13
C SER A 72 -1.58 -14.72 58.03
N LYS A 73 -0.86 -15.82 57.73
CA LYS A 73 -0.44 -16.93 58.59
C LYS A 73 -1.57 -17.82 59.14
N ARG A 74 -1.47 -19.14 59.06
CA ARG A 74 -0.57 -20.07 58.40
C ARG A 74 -1.21 -21.43 58.66
N ARG A 75 -1.13 -22.32 57.68
CA ARG A 75 -1.02 -23.79 57.82
C ARG A 75 -2.25 -24.52 58.40
N ASN A 76 -2.77 -25.59 57.82
CA ASN A 76 -2.10 -26.76 57.25
C ASN A 76 -3.10 -27.63 56.46
N GLU A 77 -2.52 -28.55 55.68
CA GLU A 77 -2.91 -29.97 55.51
C GLU A 77 -3.03 -30.46 54.06
N LYS A 78 -1.85 -30.81 53.50
CA LYS A 78 -1.53 -32.07 52.81
C LYS A 78 -2.66 -32.80 52.04
N PHE A 79 -2.33 -33.22 50.81
CA PHE A 79 -2.31 -34.61 50.25
C PHE A 79 -2.65 -34.55 48.74
N SER A 80 -1.93 -35.14 47.77
CA SER A 80 -0.93 -36.23 47.76
C SER A 80 -0.33 -36.47 46.35
N LEU A 81 0.96 -36.86 46.29
CA LEU A 81 1.71 -37.65 45.26
C LEU A 81 1.98 -36.97 43.88
N THR A 82 3.22 -36.73 43.42
CA THR A 82 4.50 -37.45 43.60
C THR A 82 5.65 -36.52 43.99
N GLY A 83 5.94 -36.45 45.30
CA GLY A 83 6.86 -35.49 45.92
C GLY A 83 8.30 -35.97 46.09
N ALA A 84 9.12 -35.91 45.04
CA ALA A 84 10.58 -35.97 45.22
C ALA A 84 11.27 -34.66 44.78
N SER A 85 10.83 -34.04 43.69
CA SER A 85 11.38 -32.74 43.27
C SER A 85 10.83 -31.57 44.09
N THR A 86 9.57 -31.65 44.51
CA THR A 86 8.88 -30.55 45.21
C THR A 86 9.27 -30.45 46.68
N GLU A 87 9.43 -31.56 47.40
CA GLU A 87 9.93 -31.53 48.79
C GLU A 87 11.39 -31.07 48.85
N ASN A 88 12.25 -31.55 47.95
CA ASN A 88 13.65 -31.11 47.87
C ASN A 88 13.77 -29.61 47.51
N ALA A 89 12.94 -29.11 46.58
CA ALA A 89 12.88 -27.69 46.26
C ALA A 89 12.34 -26.85 47.43
N LEU A 90 11.37 -27.39 48.19
CA LEU A 90 10.78 -26.72 49.35
C LEU A 90 11.74 -26.68 50.55
N GLU A 91 12.58 -27.69 50.71
CA GLU A 91 13.61 -27.77 51.76
C GLU A 91 14.79 -26.86 51.42
N ALA A 92 15.29 -26.89 50.18
CA ALA A 92 16.31 -25.95 49.68
C ALA A 92 15.87 -24.48 49.77
N PHE A 93 14.58 -24.19 49.53
CA PHE A 93 14.02 -22.84 49.71
C PHE A 93 14.01 -22.40 51.18
N LYS A 94 13.68 -23.30 52.12
CA LYS A 94 13.69 -22.99 53.55
C LYS A 94 15.10 -22.76 54.07
N GLU A 95 16.06 -23.56 53.62
CA GLU A 95 17.47 -23.46 54.00
C GLU A 95 18.10 -22.15 53.50
N ASN A 96 17.91 -21.80 52.22
CA ASN A 96 18.38 -20.52 51.67
C ASN A 96 17.74 -19.31 52.35
N SER A 97 16.46 -19.40 52.73
CA SER A 97 15.79 -18.32 53.47
C SER A 97 16.36 -18.13 54.89
N GLN A 98 16.75 -19.22 55.56
CA GLN A 98 17.36 -19.17 56.91
C GLN A 98 18.79 -18.62 56.85
N ASN A 99 19.59 -19.04 55.87
CA ASN A 99 20.96 -18.56 55.70
C ASN A 99 21.00 -17.04 55.43
N ASN A 100 20.12 -16.53 54.58
CA ASN A 100 20.02 -15.09 54.32
C ASN A 100 19.58 -14.30 55.56
N GLN A 101 18.71 -14.87 56.40
CA GLN A 101 18.28 -14.25 57.64
C GLN A 101 19.42 -14.15 58.67
N SER A 102 20.22 -15.19 58.82
CA SER A 102 21.39 -15.18 59.71
C SER A 102 22.47 -14.19 59.26
N VAL A 103 22.68 -14.03 57.94
CA VAL A 103 23.60 -13.01 57.40
C VAL A 103 23.09 -11.60 57.66
N MET A 104 21.78 -11.36 57.50
CA MET A 104 21.16 -10.06 57.77
C MET A 104 21.27 -9.64 59.25
N GLU A 105 21.12 -10.59 60.19
CA GLU A 105 21.24 -10.33 61.63
C GLU A 105 22.64 -9.85 62.04
N GLN A 106 23.70 -10.32 61.36
CA GLN A 106 25.08 -9.89 61.63
C GLN A 106 25.46 -8.55 60.96
N LEU A 107 24.72 -8.16 59.91
CA LEU A 107 24.87 -6.87 59.23
C LEU A 107 24.05 -5.74 59.88
N MET A 108 23.27 -6.01 60.93
CA MET A 108 22.38 -5.04 61.58
C MET A 108 23.04 -3.69 61.94
N PRO A 109 24.25 -3.64 62.55
CA PRO A 109 24.93 -2.36 62.81
C PRO A 109 25.22 -1.53 61.54
N THR A 110 25.60 -2.19 60.43
CA THR A 110 25.78 -1.56 59.11
C THR A 110 24.44 -1.09 58.51
N LEU A 111 23.36 -1.87 58.63
CA LEU A 111 22.03 -1.48 58.13
C LEU A 111 21.48 -0.26 58.88
N GLN A 112 21.69 -0.19 60.19
CA GLN A 112 21.33 0.98 61.00
C GLN A 112 22.17 2.22 60.63
N TYR A 113 23.45 2.04 60.28
CA TYR A 113 24.25 3.13 59.74
C TYR A 113 23.69 3.65 58.41
N ILE A 114 23.26 2.77 57.50
CA ILE A 114 22.61 3.15 56.22
C ILE A 114 21.33 3.95 56.48
N GLU A 115 20.43 3.46 57.34
CA GLU A 115 19.16 4.15 57.64
C GLU A 115 19.35 5.53 58.31
N THR A 116 20.40 5.72 59.12
CA THR A 116 20.56 6.95 59.93
C THR A 116 21.47 7.99 59.27
N ASN A 117 22.46 7.55 58.48
CA ASN A 117 23.52 8.42 57.96
C ASN A 117 23.42 8.68 56.45
N ILE A 118 22.69 7.86 55.68
CA ILE A 118 22.44 8.08 54.25
C ILE A 118 21.07 8.72 54.09
N ASN A 119 21.04 9.99 53.70
CA ASN A 119 19.82 10.80 53.71
C ASN A 119 19.36 11.25 52.33
N ASN A 120 20.16 11.00 51.30
CA ASN A 120 19.83 11.33 49.92
C ASN A 120 20.28 10.22 48.97
N THR A 121 19.66 10.19 47.79
CA THR A 121 19.96 9.14 46.82
C THR A 121 21.41 9.18 46.32
N GLN A 122 22.06 10.34 46.26
CA GLN A 122 23.46 10.44 45.82
C GLN A 122 24.45 9.82 46.84
N GLU A 123 24.19 9.93 48.14
CA GLU A 123 24.95 9.25 49.20
C GLU A 123 24.72 7.73 49.15
N MET A 124 23.48 7.31 48.87
CA MET A 124 23.16 5.89 48.63
C MET A 124 23.90 5.38 47.39
N PHE A 125 24.02 6.22 46.36
CA PHE A 125 24.75 5.94 45.13
C PHE A 125 26.24 5.74 45.38
N ASP A 126 26.89 6.70 46.04
CA ASP A 126 28.31 6.61 46.37
C ASP A 126 28.59 5.40 47.29
N PHE A 127 27.65 5.07 48.20
CA PHE A 127 27.76 3.90 49.06
C PHE A 127 27.66 2.58 48.28
N ILE A 128 26.64 2.42 47.41
CA ILE A 128 26.46 1.22 46.59
C ILE A 128 27.67 1.03 45.66
N GLN A 129 28.12 2.09 44.99
CA GLN A 129 29.18 2.00 43.99
C GLN A 129 30.57 1.82 44.62
N VAL A 130 30.98 2.68 45.57
CA VAL A 130 32.35 2.64 46.13
C VAL A 130 32.49 1.60 47.25
N LYS A 131 31.47 1.42 48.11
CA LYS A 131 31.59 0.57 49.31
C LYS A 131 31.13 -0.87 49.11
N LEU A 132 30.19 -1.11 48.19
CA LEU A 132 29.71 -2.47 47.89
C LEU A 132 30.35 -3.02 46.61
N ILE A 133 30.16 -2.36 45.47
CA ILE A 133 30.51 -2.89 44.15
C ILE A 133 32.02 -2.88 43.90
N ASP A 134 32.69 -1.72 44.00
CA ASP A 134 34.13 -1.59 43.75
C ASP A 134 34.95 -2.43 44.73
N ARG A 135 34.57 -2.43 46.02
CA ARG A 135 35.23 -3.22 47.06
C ARG A 135 35.07 -4.73 46.88
N PHE A 136 33.88 -5.18 46.48
CA PHE A 136 33.66 -6.59 46.12
C PHE A 136 34.53 -6.99 44.92
N SER A 137 34.64 -6.10 43.93
CA SER A 137 35.45 -6.33 42.73
C SER A 137 36.96 -6.41 43.02
N GLU A 138 37.51 -5.55 43.90
CA GLU A 138 38.94 -5.63 44.32
C GLU A 138 39.26 -6.93 45.06
N MET A 139 38.36 -7.37 45.94
CA MET A 139 38.56 -8.57 46.76
C MET A 139 38.45 -9.87 45.93
N HIS A 140 37.52 -9.95 44.98
CA HIS A 140 37.33 -11.15 44.16
C HIS A 140 38.34 -11.27 43.00
N SER A 141 39.01 -10.18 42.60
CA SER A 141 40.05 -10.22 41.56
C SER A 141 41.33 -10.96 41.99
N GLN A 142 41.45 -11.35 43.27
CA GLN A 142 42.66 -11.96 43.84
C GLN A 142 42.46 -13.38 44.41
N SER A 143 41.24 -13.94 44.46
CA SER A 143 40.99 -15.23 45.14
C SER A 143 40.07 -16.19 44.35
N ASN A 144 40.52 -17.44 44.17
CA ASN A 144 39.80 -18.50 43.42
C ASN A 144 39.08 -19.56 44.28
N GLU A 145 38.98 -19.41 45.61
CA GLU A 145 38.26 -20.36 46.48
C GLU A 145 36.95 -19.77 47.03
N LYS A 146 35.88 -20.58 47.09
CA LYS A 146 34.55 -20.17 47.61
C LYS A 146 34.55 -20.10 49.15
N PRO A 147 34.10 -18.98 49.76
CA PRO A 147 34.14 -18.79 51.21
C PRO A 147 33.12 -19.68 51.97
N ILE A 148 33.47 -20.10 53.19
CA ILE A 148 32.59 -20.91 54.06
C ILE A 148 31.67 -19.98 54.87
N LEU A 149 30.37 -20.26 54.87
CA LEU A 149 29.33 -19.39 55.46
C LEU A 149 29.57 -19.06 56.95
N SER A 150 29.98 -20.03 57.78
CA SER A 150 30.23 -19.78 59.21
C SER A 150 31.41 -18.83 59.48
N GLN A 151 32.46 -18.91 58.68
CA GLN A 151 33.60 -17.98 58.77
C GLN A 151 33.24 -16.59 58.22
N THR A 152 32.32 -16.55 57.26
CA THR A 152 31.78 -15.30 56.69
C THR A 152 30.95 -14.56 57.73
N LEU A 153 30.11 -15.28 58.50
CA LEU A 153 29.30 -14.71 59.57
C LEU A 153 30.17 -14.07 60.67
N GLU A 154 31.20 -14.77 61.17
CA GLU A 154 32.10 -14.23 62.21
C GLU A 154 32.92 -13.02 61.73
N LYS A 155 33.43 -13.04 60.49
CA LYS A 155 34.17 -11.90 59.91
C LYS A 155 33.26 -10.69 59.63
N THR A 156 32.02 -10.94 59.20
CA THR A 156 31.03 -9.90 58.94
C THR A 156 30.60 -9.22 60.24
N GLU A 157 30.37 -9.97 61.31
CA GLU A 157 30.04 -9.43 62.65
C GLU A 157 31.18 -8.55 63.19
N GLN A 158 32.43 -9.02 63.12
CA GLN A 158 33.60 -8.25 63.58
C GLN A 158 33.85 -6.98 62.76
N ALA A 159 33.66 -7.03 61.44
CA ALA A 159 33.80 -5.85 60.57
C ALA A 159 32.68 -4.83 60.78
N SER A 160 31.42 -5.29 60.90
CA SER A 160 30.23 -4.48 61.13
C SER A 160 30.27 -3.72 62.47
N LEU A 161 30.87 -4.31 63.52
CA LEU A 161 31.06 -3.65 64.83
C LEU A 161 32.23 -2.67 64.88
N SER A 162 33.25 -2.85 64.03
CA SER A 162 34.49 -2.06 64.10
C SER A 162 34.53 -0.87 63.14
N ASP A 163 34.01 -0.99 61.92
CA ASP A 163 33.75 0.13 61.00
C ASP A 163 32.46 -0.10 60.17
N PRO A 164 31.29 0.38 60.67
CA PRO A 164 30.00 0.18 60.03
C PRO A 164 29.85 0.84 58.65
N SER A 165 30.72 1.79 58.31
CA SER A 165 30.65 2.53 57.04
C SER A 165 31.26 1.77 55.86
N SER A 166 31.93 0.65 56.12
CA SER A 166 32.68 -0.09 55.11
C SER A 166 32.55 -1.60 55.33
N PRO A 167 31.39 -2.20 54.98
CA PRO A 167 31.08 -3.60 55.29
C PRO A 167 32.02 -4.61 54.61
N TYR A 168 32.02 -5.83 55.15
CA TYR A 168 32.74 -6.96 54.56
C TYR A 168 31.94 -7.54 53.38
N MET A 169 32.60 -7.62 52.22
CA MET A 169 31.96 -7.95 50.94
C MET A 169 32.34 -9.34 50.45
N ASP A 170 31.33 -10.16 50.18
CA ASP A 170 31.40 -11.59 49.88
C ASP A 170 30.13 -12.03 49.10
N ILE A 171 30.15 -13.18 48.43
CA ILE A 171 29.05 -13.72 47.61
C ILE A 171 27.70 -13.87 48.34
N TYR A 172 27.70 -13.98 49.68
CA TYR A 172 26.52 -14.09 50.54
C TYR A 172 26.05 -12.73 51.09
N THR A 173 26.95 -11.75 51.28
CA THR A 173 26.58 -10.44 51.85
C THR A 173 26.13 -9.45 50.78
N LEU A 174 26.70 -9.49 49.58
CA LEU A 174 26.37 -8.59 48.46
C LEU A 174 24.87 -8.61 48.08
N PRO A 175 24.20 -9.77 47.88
CA PRO A 175 22.82 -9.78 47.37
C PRO A 175 21.80 -9.27 48.39
N VAL A 176 22.07 -9.52 49.68
CA VAL A 176 21.19 -9.09 50.78
C VAL A 176 21.27 -7.57 50.96
N LEU A 177 22.47 -7.00 50.88
CA LEU A 177 22.66 -5.55 50.94
C LEU A 177 22.07 -4.85 49.71
N LEU A 178 22.22 -5.41 48.50
CA LEU A 178 21.58 -4.89 47.29
C LEU A 178 20.05 -4.96 47.40
N GLN A 179 19.49 -6.09 47.84
CA GLN A 179 18.05 -6.24 48.04
C GLN A 179 17.50 -5.18 49.01
N TYR A 180 18.21 -4.91 50.10
CA TYR A 180 17.79 -3.93 51.09
C TYR A 180 17.91 -2.49 50.56
N CYS A 181 19.02 -2.13 49.92
CA CYS A 181 19.21 -0.80 49.35
C CYS A 181 18.18 -0.51 48.24
N PHE A 182 17.85 -1.48 47.38
CA PHE A 182 16.82 -1.33 46.34
C PHE A 182 15.40 -1.20 46.89
N ASN A 183 15.08 -1.91 47.97
CA ASN A 183 13.79 -1.72 48.63
C ASN A 183 13.68 -0.33 49.27
N SER A 184 14.75 0.14 49.94
CA SER A 184 14.76 1.46 50.57
C SER A 184 14.70 2.59 49.51
N LEU A 185 15.42 2.46 48.40
CA LEU A 185 15.31 3.36 47.25
C LEU A 185 13.89 3.43 46.67
N THR A 186 13.25 2.27 46.45
CA THR A 186 11.93 2.21 45.84
C THR A 186 10.79 2.68 46.76
N TYR A 187 10.90 2.47 48.08
CA TYR A 187 9.79 2.70 49.00
C TYR A 187 10.03 3.84 50.01
N ASP A 188 11.25 4.01 50.52
CA ASP A 188 11.58 5.09 51.48
C ASP A 188 11.95 6.39 50.73
N PHE A 189 12.63 6.27 49.59
CA PHE A 189 12.95 7.39 48.69
C PHE A 189 11.97 7.53 47.49
N ASP A 190 10.96 6.65 47.40
CA ASP A 190 9.93 6.55 46.33
C ASP A 190 10.49 6.58 44.90
N SER A 191 11.67 5.99 44.72
CA SER A 191 12.46 6.09 43.50
C SER A 191 12.74 4.71 42.92
N LEU A 192 11.75 4.15 42.22
CA LEU A 192 11.93 2.89 41.48
C LEU A 192 12.92 3.05 40.31
N GLU A 193 13.01 4.25 39.74
CA GLU A 193 13.90 4.55 38.62
C GLU A 193 15.38 4.48 39.02
N GLU A 194 15.74 5.04 40.18
CA GLU A 194 17.12 4.95 40.68
C GLU A 194 17.47 3.49 41.02
N THR A 195 16.53 2.72 41.59
CA THR A 195 16.69 1.26 41.79
C THR A 195 17.00 0.52 40.49
N LEU A 196 16.24 0.76 39.41
CA LEU A 196 16.48 0.12 38.11
C LEU A 196 17.79 0.61 37.47
N LEU A 197 18.16 1.89 37.68
CA LEU A 197 19.44 2.45 37.23
C LEU A 197 20.64 1.78 37.92
N PHE A 198 20.53 1.45 39.20
CA PHE A 198 21.57 0.67 39.89
C PHE A 198 21.65 -0.77 39.38
N VAL A 199 20.50 -1.40 39.11
CA VAL A 199 20.47 -2.74 38.52
C VAL A 199 21.21 -2.74 37.18
N ASP A 200 21.00 -1.72 36.35
CA ASP A 200 21.67 -1.55 35.06
C ASP A 200 23.15 -1.16 35.17
N ASN A 201 23.53 -0.33 36.16
CA ASN A 201 24.93 0.02 36.41
C ASN A 201 25.75 -1.18 36.91
N ILE A 202 25.14 -2.05 37.72
CA ILE A 202 25.79 -3.31 38.15
C ILE A 202 25.92 -4.27 36.98
N LYS A 203 24.91 -4.36 36.11
CA LYS A 203 24.92 -5.18 34.88
C LYS A 203 26.06 -4.78 33.93
N LYS A 204 26.36 -3.48 33.82
CA LYS A 204 27.42 -2.92 32.96
C LYS A 204 28.81 -2.90 33.60
N HIS A 205 28.94 -3.35 34.84
CA HIS A 205 30.22 -3.32 35.53
C HIS A 205 31.21 -4.33 34.93
N ASN A 206 32.48 -3.95 34.77
CA ASN A 206 33.53 -4.76 34.10
C ASN A 206 33.84 -6.12 34.77
N SER A 207 33.27 -6.40 35.96
CA SER A 207 33.45 -7.66 36.69
C SER A 207 32.18 -8.50 36.64
N VAL A 208 32.23 -9.59 35.85
CA VAL A 208 31.12 -10.56 35.68
C VAL A 208 30.64 -11.12 37.03
N PHE A 209 31.54 -11.25 38.01
CA PHE A 209 31.25 -11.81 39.33
C PHE A 209 30.31 -10.94 40.17
N VAL A 210 30.34 -9.61 40.00
CA VAL A 210 29.43 -8.71 40.74
C VAL A 210 27.98 -8.98 40.35
N TYR A 211 27.74 -9.16 39.06
CA TYR A 211 26.41 -9.44 38.52
C TYR A 211 25.98 -10.89 38.81
N GLU A 212 26.86 -11.86 38.57
CA GLU A 212 26.58 -13.30 38.80
C GLU A 212 26.19 -13.60 40.25
N PHE A 213 26.92 -13.04 41.22
CA PHE A 213 26.64 -13.30 42.64
C PHE A 213 25.65 -12.31 43.23
N GLY A 214 25.59 -11.06 42.75
CA GLY A 214 24.68 -10.01 43.25
C GLY A 214 23.20 -10.23 42.96
N PHE A 215 22.84 -10.87 41.83
CA PHE A 215 21.46 -11.01 41.35
C PHE A 215 20.92 -12.43 41.45
N ASN A 216 20.47 -12.79 42.66
CA ASN A 216 19.82 -14.09 42.91
C ASN A 216 18.28 -14.05 42.76
N ILE A 217 17.64 -15.21 42.83
CA ILE A 217 16.18 -15.36 42.69
C ILE A 217 15.35 -14.49 43.66
N ASN A 218 15.88 -14.15 44.84
CA ASN A 218 15.17 -13.33 45.82
C ASN A 218 15.19 -11.85 45.44
N VAL A 219 16.28 -11.37 44.84
CA VAL A 219 16.37 -10.02 44.28
C VAL A 219 15.38 -9.90 43.10
N TYR A 220 15.33 -10.87 42.19
CA TYR A 220 14.38 -10.87 41.07
C TYR A 220 12.91 -10.93 41.52
N ASN A 221 12.57 -11.77 42.49
CA ASN A 221 11.20 -11.81 43.02
C ASN A 221 10.81 -10.47 43.69
N SER A 222 11.74 -9.82 44.40
CA SER A 222 11.53 -8.49 44.98
C SER A 222 11.27 -7.44 43.89
N LEU A 223 12.03 -7.48 42.80
CA LEU A 223 11.88 -6.58 41.66
C LEU A 223 10.56 -6.81 40.91
N ILE A 224 10.14 -8.07 40.70
CA ILE A 224 8.86 -8.41 40.04
C ILE A 224 7.68 -7.87 40.87
N THR A 225 7.73 -7.98 42.19
CA THR A 225 6.66 -7.44 43.06
C THR A 225 6.67 -5.92 43.09
N GLN A 226 7.83 -5.28 43.29
CA GLN A 226 7.98 -3.82 43.23
C GLN A 226 7.46 -3.24 41.91
N ALA A 227 7.80 -3.91 40.81
CA ALA A 227 7.34 -3.59 39.47
C ALA A 227 5.81 -3.65 39.36
N TRP A 228 5.17 -4.76 39.74
CA TRP A 228 3.72 -4.90 39.56
C TRP A 228 2.93 -3.96 40.47
N ASP A 229 3.36 -3.76 41.72
CA ASP A 229 2.62 -2.96 42.69
C ASP A 229 2.66 -1.46 42.37
N LYS A 230 3.82 -0.94 41.93
CA LYS A 230 3.96 0.47 41.56
C LYS A 230 3.46 0.77 40.14
N THR A 231 3.51 -0.19 39.22
CA THR A 231 3.27 0.09 37.79
C THR A 231 2.09 -0.66 37.16
N LYS A 232 1.64 -1.79 37.71
CA LYS A 232 0.64 -2.71 37.11
C LYS A 232 0.91 -3.05 35.64
N ASN A 233 2.18 -3.03 35.24
CA ASN A 233 2.60 -3.21 33.86
C ASN A 233 3.03 -4.65 33.61
N LEU A 234 2.28 -5.38 32.78
CA LEU A 234 2.55 -6.79 32.46
C LEU A 234 3.88 -6.98 31.69
N GLY A 235 4.33 -5.95 30.98
CA GLY A 235 5.58 -5.96 30.20
C GLY A 235 6.83 -5.85 31.05
N LEU A 236 6.83 -5.06 32.14
CA LEU A 236 7.95 -5.02 33.09
C LEU A 236 8.10 -6.38 33.80
N ILE A 237 6.98 -7.03 34.10
CA ILE A 237 6.94 -8.40 34.64
C ILE A 237 7.46 -9.41 33.63
N GLY A 238 7.05 -9.29 32.35
CA GLY A 238 7.58 -10.11 31.27
C GLY A 238 9.10 -10.04 31.15
N ARG A 239 9.67 -8.83 31.16
CA ARG A 239 11.12 -8.61 31.08
C ARG A 239 11.89 -9.22 32.25
N LEU A 240 11.41 -9.03 33.47
CA LEU A 240 12.05 -9.63 34.64
C LEU A 240 11.96 -11.17 34.64
N VAL A 241 10.88 -11.75 34.09
CA VAL A 241 10.75 -13.20 33.89
C VAL A 241 11.69 -13.71 32.80
N ASP A 242 11.91 -12.92 31.74
CA ASP A 242 12.88 -13.24 30.69
C ASP A 242 14.31 -13.17 31.20
N GLU A 243 14.67 -12.14 31.97
CA GLU A 243 15.99 -12.02 32.61
C GLU A 243 16.28 -13.21 33.53
N LEU A 244 15.28 -13.64 34.31
CA LEU A 244 15.38 -14.84 35.14
C LEU A 244 15.66 -16.10 34.28
N LYS A 245 15.07 -16.19 33.09
CA LYS A 245 15.25 -17.32 32.15
C LYS A 245 16.61 -17.27 31.45
N ILE A 246 17.04 -16.10 31.00
CA ILE A 246 18.34 -15.85 30.34
C ILE A 246 19.49 -16.18 31.30
N ASN A 247 19.36 -15.80 32.57
CA ASN A 247 20.36 -16.08 33.60
C ASN A 247 20.30 -17.54 34.12
N ALA A 248 19.48 -18.41 33.51
CA ALA A 248 19.28 -19.80 33.92
C ALA A 248 18.89 -20.01 35.40
N ILE A 249 18.31 -18.97 36.03
CA ILE A 249 17.87 -19.02 37.43
C ILE A 249 16.53 -19.77 37.49
N GLN A 250 16.44 -20.79 38.34
CA GLN A 250 15.23 -21.59 38.45
C GLN A 250 14.18 -20.88 39.31
N PRO A 251 12.93 -20.71 38.83
CA PRO A 251 11.85 -20.15 39.63
C PRO A 251 11.56 -21.01 40.85
N ASN A 252 11.25 -20.34 41.96
CA ASN A 252 10.77 -21.02 43.17
C ASN A 252 9.25 -20.87 43.31
N LEU A 253 8.68 -21.49 44.34
CA LEU A 253 7.23 -21.49 44.59
C LEU A 253 6.65 -20.06 44.75
N LEU A 254 7.47 -19.10 45.19
CA LEU A 254 7.06 -17.70 45.35
C LEU A 254 6.87 -17.00 44.00
N THR A 255 7.73 -17.31 43.01
CA THR A 255 7.64 -16.76 41.65
C THR A 255 6.33 -17.16 40.96
N PHE A 256 5.93 -18.44 41.05
CA PHE A 256 4.68 -18.93 40.46
C PHE A 256 3.44 -18.34 41.11
N LYS A 257 3.48 -18.15 42.44
CA LYS A 257 2.38 -17.51 43.18
C LYS A 257 2.11 -16.11 42.63
N VAL A 258 3.15 -15.28 42.53
CA VAL A 258 3.03 -13.88 42.06
C VAL A 258 2.48 -13.82 40.63
N LEU A 259 2.96 -14.66 39.72
CA LEU A 259 2.49 -14.65 38.32
C LEU A 259 1.04 -15.16 38.16
N SER A 260 0.62 -16.16 38.94
CA SER A 260 -0.75 -16.69 38.88
C SER A 260 -1.82 -15.71 39.38
N GLU A 261 -1.50 -14.91 40.40
CA GLU A 261 -2.38 -13.86 40.91
C GLU A 261 -2.54 -12.72 39.90
N ILE A 262 -1.48 -12.39 39.17
CA ILE A 262 -1.50 -11.40 38.08
C ILE A 262 -2.39 -11.89 36.92
N TYR A 263 -2.28 -13.17 36.54
CA TYR A 263 -3.06 -13.78 35.45
C TYR A 263 -4.58 -13.78 35.72
N LEU A 264 -5.00 -14.23 36.91
CA LEU A 264 -6.43 -14.30 37.28
C LEU A 264 -7.09 -12.92 37.32
N LYS A 265 -6.35 -11.89 37.73
CA LYS A 265 -6.83 -10.51 37.78
C LYS A 265 -7.06 -9.90 36.39
N CYS A 266 -6.41 -10.41 35.35
CA CYS A 266 -6.54 -9.88 33.98
C CYS A 266 -7.72 -10.48 33.19
N MET A 267 -8.22 -11.67 33.53
CA MET A 267 -9.21 -12.43 32.73
C MET A 267 -10.69 -12.19 33.09
N SER A 268 -11.00 -11.49 34.20
CA SER A 268 -12.38 -11.18 34.64
C SER A 268 -13.36 -12.38 34.73
N VAL A 269 -12.87 -13.61 34.95
CA VAL A 269 -13.70 -14.80 35.19
C VAL A 269 -13.66 -15.13 36.68
N ASN A 270 -14.80 -15.02 37.35
CA ASN A 270 -14.91 -15.31 38.79
C ASN A 270 -15.13 -16.81 39.11
N ASP A 271 -15.29 -17.68 38.11
CA ASP A 271 -15.51 -19.13 38.32
C ASP A 271 -14.54 -19.98 37.49
N GLY A 272 -13.66 -20.72 38.17
CA GLY A 272 -12.52 -21.46 37.61
C GLY A 272 -12.84 -22.69 36.74
N LEU A 273 -14.05 -22.84 36.20
CA LEU A 273 -14.47 -24.04 35.45
C LEU A 273 -14.84 -23.79 33.97
N ALA A 274 -14.74 -22.57 33.47
CA ALA A 274 -15.10 -22.23 32.07
C ALA A 274 -13.93 -21.72 31.19
N ALA A 275 -12.68 -21.83 31.64
CA ALA A 275 -11.52 -21.20 30.99
C ALA A 275 -10.84 -22.02 29.87
N GLU A 276 -11.41 -23.13 29.39
CA GLU A 276 -10.71 -24.06 28.48
C GLU A 276 -10.77 -23.83 26.94
N PRO A 277 -11.59 -22.96 26.30
CA PRO A 277 -11.55 -22.87 24.82
C PRO A 277 -10.90 -21.64 24.17
N TYR A 278 -10.36 -20.64 24.88
CA TYR A 278 -9.87 -19.38 24.24
C TYR A 278 -8.35 -19.33 23.92
N LEU A 279 -7.67 -20.46 23.95
CA LEU A 279 -6.21 -20.48 23.94
C LEU A 279 -5.56 -20.66 22.56
N LEU A 280 -6.32 -20.91 21.51
CA LEU A 280 -5.74 -21.23 20.21
C LEU A 280 -6.55 -20.56 19.09
N TRP A 281 -6.12 -19.33 18.75
CA TRP A 281 -6.09 -18.70 17.40
C TRP A 281 -6.82 -17.35 17.27
N GLY A 282 -6.11 -16.32 16.75
CA GLY A 282 -6.63 -15.00 16.37
C GLY A 282 -5.55 -13.97 16.00
N ASP A 283 -5.19 -13.94 14.71
CA ASP A 283 -4.70 -12.85 13.82
C ASP A 283 -3.55 -11.91 14.25
N ASN A 284 -2.33 -12.23 13.76
CA ASN A 284 -1.31 -11.22 13.46
C ASN A 284 -1.80 -10.38 12.26
N THR A 285 -2.43 -9.24 12.53
CA THR A 285 -2.65 -8.21 11.51
C THR A 285 -1.39 -7.35 11.44
N TYR A 286 -0.59 -7.55 10.39
CA TYR A 286 0.16 -6.43 9.82
C TYR A 286 -0.85 -5.30 9.60
N LEU A 287 -0.52 -4.07 10.02
CA LEU A 287 -1.33 -2.89 9.71
C LEU A 287 -1.35 -2.76 8.19
N ALA A 288 -2.35 -3.35 7.54
CA ALA A 288 -2.59 -3.08 6.15
C ALA A 288 -2.89 -1.58 6.06
N MET A 289 -1.94 -0.80 5.54
CA MET A 289 -2.16 0.62 5.16
C MET A 289 -2.97 0.74 3.87
N LEU A 290 -3.41 -0.41 3.35
CA LEU A 290 -4.44 -0.56 2.36
C LEU A 290 -5.79 -0.16 2.96
N LEU A 291 -6.30 1.00 2.56
CA LEU A 291 -7.62 1.45 2.95
C LEU A 291 -8.68 0.67 2.18
N THR A 292 -9.56 -0.01 2.89
CA THR A 292 -10.69 -0.72 2.30
C THR A 292 -11.92 0.21 2.15
N PRO A 293 -12.92 -0.14 1.34
CA PRO A 293 -14.12 0.69 1.17
C PRO A 293 -14.87 1.01 2.47
N LYS A 294 -14.68 0.20 3.52
CA LYS A 294 -15.26 0.44 4.86
C LYS A 294 -14.58 1.59 5.60
N GLU A 295 -13.31 1.84 5.31
CA GLU A 295 -12.45 2.81 5.99
C GLU A 295 -12.32 4.12 5.24
N PHE A 296 -12.77 4.16 3.97
CA PHE A 296 -12.81 5.35 3.12
C PHE A 296 -13.43 6.57 3.81
N SER A 297 -14.53 6.40 4.54
CA SER A 297 -15.15 7.50 5.29
C SER A 297 -14.23 8.05 6.38
N LYS A 298 -13.55 7.17 7.12
CA LYS A 298 -12.61 7.56 8.19
C LYS A 298 -11.42 8.31 7.58
N ALA A 299 -10.84 7.79 6.50
CA ALA A 299 -9.72 8.43 5.81
C ALA A 299 -10.08 9.84 5.29
N PHE A 300 -11.29 10.03 4.78
CA PHE A 300 -11.75 11.36 4.35
C PHE A 300 -11.96 12.32 5.53
N ASP A 301 -12.52 11.85 6.63
CA ASP A 301 -12.67 12.65 7.84
C ASP A 301 -11.30 13.10 8.39
N ASP A 302 -10.28 12.25 8.31
CA ASP A 302 -8.91 12.58 8.68
C ASP A 302 -8.31 13.66 7.75
N ILE A 303 -8.46 13.51 6.42
CA ILE A 303 -8.05 14.52 5.42
C ILE A 303 -8.73 15.86 5.71
N LYS A 304 -10.02 15.83 6.04
CA LYS A 304 -10.80 17.01 6.36
C LYS A 304 -10.31 17.69 7.63
N GLN A 305 -10.11 16.95 8.71
CA GLN A 305 -9.64 17.51 9.99
C GLN A 305 -8.26 18.16 9.86
N THR A 306 -7.35 17.55 9.13
CA THR A 306 -5.97 18.02 8.95
C THR A 306 -5.85 19.16 7.93
N SER A 307 -6.72 19.19 6.92
CA SER A 307 -6.67 20.20 5.84
C SER A 307 -7.54 21.43 6.06
N LEU A 308 -8.52 21.39 6.99
CA LEU A 308 -9.47 22.48 7.21
C LEU A 308 -8.81 23.64 7.98
N THR A 309 -8.18 24.56 7.25
CA THR A 309 -7.64 25.80 7.82
C THR A 309 -8.10 27.01 7.01
N HIS A 310 -8.39 28.13 7.69
CA HIS A 310 -8.93 29.34 7.05
C HIS A 310 -7.89 30.20 6.31
N SER A 311 -6.60 29.97 6.56
CA SER A 311 -5.52 30.88 6.13
C SER A 311 -4.53 30.28 5.13
N THR A 312 -4.39 28.95 5.07
CA THR A 312 -3.30 28.29 4.33
C THR A 312 -3.79 27.05 3.59
N CYS A 313 -3.30 26.83 2.37
CA CYS A 313 -3.55 25.59 1.64
C CYS A 313 -2.67 24.48 2.22
N LYS A 314 -3.29 23.41 2.75
CA LYS A 314 -2.58 22.26 3.33
C LYS A 314 -2.69 20.97 2.50
N LEU A 315 -3.45 21.03 1.41
CA LEU A 315 -3.80 19.88 0.59
C LEU A 315 -3.38 20.08 -0.87
N VAL A 316 -2.62 19.14 -1.40
CA VAL A 316 -2.20 19.09 -2.81
C VAL A 316 -2.74 17.82 -3.47
N ILE A 317 -3.18 17.93 -4.71
CA ILE A 317 -3.69 16.82 -5.51
C ILE A 317 -2.87 16.73 -6.78
N PHE A 318 -2.13 15.64 -6.95
CA PHE A 318 -1.45 15.31 -8.19
C PHE A 318 -2.35 14.42 -9.05
N VAL A 319 -2.55 14.81 -10.31
CA VAL A 319 -3.41 14.07 -11.25
C VAL A 319 -2.63 13.77 -12.52
N SER A 320 -2.66 12.51 -12.96
CA SER A 320 -2.07 12.10 -14.23
C SER A 320 -2.72 12.84 -15.42
N CYS A 321 -1.90 13.52 -16.22
CA CYS A 321 -2.35 14.39 -17.32
C CYS A 321 -3.05 13.64 -18.44
N LEU A 322 -2.53 12.47 -18.80
CA LEU A 322 -2.86 11.76 -20.04
C LEU A 322 -3.94 10.69 -19.83
N ASN A 323 -4.54 10.60 -18.64
CA ASN A 323 -5.55 9.59 -18.33
C ASN A 323 -6.91 10.24 -18.06
N VAL A 324 -7.91 9.94 -18.89
CA VAL A 324 -9.28 10.43 -18.74
C VAL A 324 -9.91 9.97 -17.41
N ASP A 325 -9.62 8.75 -16.97
CA ASP A 325 -10.08 8.21 -15.69
C ASP A 325 -9.56 9.05 -14.51
N ALA A 326 -8.27 9.39 -14.53
CA ALA A 326 -7.64 10.24 -13.51
C ALA A 326 -8.22 11.67 -13.50
N ILE A 327 -8.46 12.26 -14.68
CA ILE A 327 -9.10 13.59 -14.80
C ILE A 327 -10.51 13.57 -14.19
N CYS A 328 -11.30 12.54 -14.48
CA CYS A 328 -12.63 12.36 -13.91
C CYS A 328 -12.58 12.18 -12.38
N GLY A 329 -11.67 11.35 -11.87
CA GLY A 329 -11.43 11.17 -10.43
C GLY A 329 -11.01 12.47 -9.73
N GLY A 330 -10.04 13.18 -10.31
CA GLY A 330 -9.56 14.47 -9.82
C GLY A 330 -10.65 15.54 -9.82
N LYS A 331 -11.53 15.55 -10.84
CA LYS A 331 -12.68 16.46 -10.89
C LYS A 331 -13.68 16.19 -9.77
N MET A 332 -13.96 14.93 -9.50
CA MET A 332 -14.88 14.53 -8.42
C MET A 332 -14.34 14.92 -7.04
N ILE A 333 -13.07 14.63 -6.74
CA ILE A 333 -12.44 15.05 -5.48
C ILE A 333 -12.42 16.57 -5.37
N ALA A 334 -12.05 17.29 -6.42
CA ALA A 334 -12.04 18.74 -6.42
C ALA A 334 -13.43 19.34 -6.13
N MET A 335 -14.50 18.76 -6.68
CA MET A 335 -15.88 19.16 -6.40
C MET A 335 -16.30 18.85 -4.96
N LEU A 336 -15.91 17.70 -4.42
CA LEU A 336 -16.16 17.30 -3.04
C LEU A 336 -15.48 18.25 -2.05
N LEU A 337 -14.19 18.52 -2.24
CA LEU A 337 -13.41 19.43 -1.39
C LEU A 337 -13.94 20.87 -1.44
N LYS A 338 -14.32 21.35 -2.64
CA LYS A 338 -14.98 22.66 -2.79
C LYS A 338 -16.27 22.76 -1.98
N ARG A 339 -17.07 21.68 -1.94
CA ARG A 339 -18.31 21.65 -1.16
C ARG A 339 -18.05 21.73 0.34
N HIS A 340 -16.98 21.10 0.82
CA HIS A 340 -16.53 21.20 2.22
C HIS A 340 -15.70 22.45 2.53
N LEU A 341 -15.55 23.39 1.58
CA LEU A 341 -14.78 24.62 1.72
C LEU A 341 -13.31 24.39 2.08
N ILE A 342 -12.75 23.25 1.66
CA ILE A 342 -11.33 22.93 1.83
C ILE A 342 -10.56 23.58 0.69
N VAL A 343 -9.54 24.38 1.02
CA VAL A 343 -8.64 24.97 0.03
C VAL A 343 -7.61 23.92 -0.37
N PHE A 344 -7.45 23.69 -1.67
CA PHE A 344 -6.52 22.72 -2.23
C PHE A 344 -5.85 23.27 -3.49
N GLN A 345 -4.70 22.69 -3.83
CA GLN A 345 -4.00 22.93 -5.09
C GLN A 345 -4.06 21.68 -5.97
N LEU A 346 -4.60 21.83 -7.19
CA LEU A 346 -4.66 20.75 -8.18
C LEU A 346 -3.50 20.90 -9.16
N ILE A 347 -2.60 19.92 -9.20
CA ILE A 347 -1.38 19.94 -10.00
C ILE A 347 -1.41 18.78 -11.00
N PRO A 348 -1.55 19.05 -12.31
CA PRO A 348 -1.43 18.01 -13.34
C PRO A 348 0.03 17.56 -13.48
N VAL A 349 0.26 16.27 -13.65
CA VAL A 349 1.59 15.66 -13.76
C VAL A 349 1.67 14.79 -15.00
N VAL A 350 2.74 14.93 -15.79
CA VAL A 350 2.92 14.21 -17.06
C VAL A 350 3.60 12.85 -16.87
N GLY A 351 4.57 12.77 -15.96
CA GLY A 351 5.36 11.57 -15.69
C GLY A 351 6.02 11.61 -14.31
N TYR A 352 6.77 10.57 -13.97
CA TYR A 352 7.38 10.38 -12.65
C TYR A 352 8.41 11.46 -12.30
N ASN A 353 9.29 11.87 -13.22
CA ASN A 353 10.28 12.92 -13.00
C ASN A 353 9.63 14.30 -12.80
N ASP A 354 8.57 14.60 -13.56
CA ASP A 354 7.78 15.82 -13.38
C ASP A 354 7.09 15.81 -12.01
N MET A 355 6.59 14.64 -11.57
CA MET A 355 6.05 14.44 -10.22
C MET A 355 7.09 14.75 -9.14
N LYS A 356 8.28 14.14 -9.23
CA LYS A 356 9.38 14.34 -8.28
C LYS A 356 9.81 15.80 -8.21
N GLY A 357 10.00 16.44 -9.36
CA GLY A 357 10.37 17.85 -9.43
C GLY A 357 9.31 18.82 -8.90
N LYS A 358 8.02 18.44 -8.94
CA LYS A 358 6.92 19.20 -8.32
C LYS A 358 6.80 18.92 -6.84
N TYR A 359 7.01 17.68 -6.40
CA TYR A 359 7.01 17.28 -4.99
C TYR A 359 8.11 18.01 -4.20
N GLN A 360 9.34 18.04 -4.73
CA GLN A 360 10.47 18.74 -4.10
C GLN A 360 10.27 20.27 -3.98
N LYS A 361 9.34 20.85 -4.74
CA LYS A 361 8.99 22.27 -4.68
C LYS A 361 7.80 22.57 -3.77
N LEU A 362 7.23 21.55 -3.12
CA LEU A 362 6.10 21.74 -2.21
C LEU A 362 6.57 22.37 -0.91
N ASP A 363 5.75 23.31 -0.41
CA ASP A 363 5.96 23.92 0.90
C ASP A 363 5.84 22.88 2.03
N GLU A 364 6.68 23.00 3.07
CA GLU A 364 6.64 22.14 4.26
C GLU A 364 5.28 22.16 4.97
N SER A 365 4.50 23.25 4.84
CA SER A 365 3.17 23.39 5.44
C SER A 365 2.10 22.45 4.87
N ILE A 366 2.37 21.78 3.74
CA ILE A 366 1.45 20.83 3.13
C ILE A 366 1.44 19.53 3.92
N SER A 367 0.27 19.22 4.51
CA SER A 367 0.07 18.04 5.33
C SER A 367 -0.51 16.85 4.56
N ASN A 368 -1.26 17.08 3.49
CA ASN A 368 -1.93 16.01 2.75
C ASN A 368 -1.63 16.11 1.26
N ILE A 369 -1.26 14.98 0.67
CA ILE A 369 -1.00 14.83 -0.75
C ILE A 369 -1.87 13.70 -1.28
N ILE A 370 -2.63 13.93 -2.35
CA ILE A 370 -3.45 12.90 -3.01
C ILE A 370 -2.89 12.66 -4.41
N LEU A 371 -2.48 11.43 -4.72
CA LEU A 371 -2.07 10.97 -6.04
C LEU A 371 -3.23 10.26 -6.73
N ILE A 372 -3.61 10.70 -7.93
CA ILE A 372 -4.72 10.10 -8.69
C ILE A 372 -4.22 9.58 -10.04
N GLY A 373 -4.39 8.29 -10.27
CA GLY A 373 -3.99 7.59 -11.50
C GLY A 373 -2.48 7.53 -11.71
N CYS A 374 -1.71 7.58 -10.62
CA CYS A 374 -0.26 7.39 -10.57
C CYS A 374 0.20 6.95 -9.18
N GLY A 375 1.38 6.32 -9.12
CA GLY A 375 2.09 6.02 -7.86
C GLY A 375 1.96 4.58 -7.36
N SER A 376 1.17 3.70 -7.97
CA SER A 376 1.05 2.32 -7.48
C SER A 376 2.27 1.43 -7.73
N MET A 377 2.92 1.61 -8.90
CA MET A 377 3.94 0.70 -9.43
C MET A 377 5.37 0.95 -8.92
N VAL A 378 5.62 2.13 -8.35
CA VAL A 378 6.96 2.58 -7.95
C VAL A 378 6.95 2.78 -6.45
N ASP A 379 8.02 2.39 -5.76
CA ASP A 379 8.18 2.69 -4.34
C ASP A 379 8.27 4.21 -4.18
N LEU A 380 7.21 4.80 -3.61
CA LEU A 380 7.09 6.25 -3.48
C LEU A 380 8.07 6.81 -2.43
N GLU A 381 8.41 6.03 -1.41
CA GLU A 381 9.28 6.46 -0.32
C GLU A 381 10.71 6.64 -0.83
N SER A 382 11.26 5.61 -1.46
CA SER A 382 12.58 5.69 -2.10
C SER A 382 12.59 6.66 -3.29
N PHE A 383 11.53 6.70 -4.10
CA PHE A 383 11.50 7.54 -5.30
C PHE A 383 11.48 9.03 -4.99
N LEU A 384 10.66 9.44 -4.01
CA LEU A 384 10.54 10.82 -3.58
C LEU A 384 11.61 11.23 -2.56
N GLU A 385 12.47 10.31 -2.14
CA GLU A 385 13.55 10.52 -1.15
C GLU A 385 12.98 11.04 0.17
N ILE A 386 11.91 10.39 0.66
CA ILE A 386 11.22 10.80 1.88
C ILE A 386 11.93 10.19 3.08
N ASP A 387 12.43 11.04 3.98
CA ASP A 387 12.84 10.60 5.32
C ASP A 387 11.63 10.69 6.26
N VAL A 388 11.21 9.57 6.82
CA VAL A 388 10.07 9.50 7.75
C VAL A 388 10.32 10.36 8.99
N ASN A 389 11.59 10.50 9.41
CA ASN A 389 11.96 11.25 10.60
C ASN A 389 11.69 12.76 10.45
N ASP A 390 11.86 13.30 9.24
CA ASP A 390 11.60 14.72 8.92
C ASP A 390 10.11 15.10 8.99
N HIS A 391 9.24 14.09 9.00
CA HIS A 391 7.79 14.27 8.98
C HIS A 391 7.10 13.85 10.27
N LEU A 392 7.85 13.59 11.35
CA LEU A 392 7.29 13.38 12.68
C LEU A 392 6.82 14.70 13.30
N ASP A 393 5.68 14.68 14.00
CA ASP A 393 5.18 15.86 14.73
C ASP A 393 6.24 16.35 15.74
N GLN A 394 6.51 17.67 15.77
CA GLN A 394 7.58 18.24 16.62
C GLN A 394 7.27 18.08 18.11
N ASP A 395 6.00 17.94 18.48
CA ASP A 395 5.55 17.60 19.83
C ASP A 395 5.99 16.18 20.27
N TYR A 396 6.54 15.37 19.36
CA TYR A 396 7.00 14.00 19.60
C TYR A 396 8.52 13.87 19.82
N TYR A 397 9.31 14.92 19.50
CA TYR A 397 10.78 14.92 19.67
C TYR A 397 11.25 14.88 21.14
N GLY A 398 10.33 14.83 22.10
CA GLY A 398 10.62 14.71 23.53
C GLY A 398 10.65 13.28 24.09
N MET A 399 10.34 12.23 23.29
CA MET A 399 10.26 10.85 23.78
C MET A 399 10.99 9.85 22.86
N THR A 400 12.27 9.60 23.18
CA THR A 400 13.12 8.46 22.76
C THR A 400 13.34 8.22 21.24
N PRO A 401 14.54 7.75 20.82
CA PRO A 401 14.76 7.35 19.43
C PRO A 401 13.84 6.18 19.08
N ILE A 402 13.29 6.17 17.87
CA ILE A 402 12.42 5.11 17.36
C ILE A 402 13.24 3.81 17.29
N THR A 403 12.82 2.80 18.06
CA THR A 403 13.30 1.41 17.92
C THR A 403 12.19 0.53 17.34
N PRO A 404 12.50 -0.59 16.67
CA PRO A 404 11.54 -1.43 15.91
C PRO A 404 10.43 -2.09 16.76
N ASP A 405 10.50 -1.96 18.09
CA ASP A 405 9.61 -2.62 19.05
C ASP A 405 8.43 -1.75 19.53
N SER A 406 8.27 -0.52 19.04
CA SER A 406 7.08 0.28 19.37
C SER A 406 5.85 -0.30 18.65
N THR A 407 5.00 -1.01 19.38
CA THR A 407 3.69 -1.35 18.84
C THR A 407 2.93 -0.07 18.49
N ALA A 408 2.36 -0.08 17.29
CA ALA A 408 1.38 0.83 16.70
C ALA A 408 0.50 1.66 17.65
N ASN A 409 1.08 2.61 18.39
CA ASN A 409 0.41 3.83 18.80
C ASN A 409 0.63 4.82 17.66
N GLU A 410 -0.46 5.17 16.96
CA GLU A 410 -0.50 6.02 15.74
C GLU A 410 0.61 7.09 15.73
N LEU A 411 1.69 6.84 15.00
CA LEU A 411 2.71 7.86 14.70
C LEU A 411 2.01 9.00 13.99
N LYS A 412 1.92 10.15 14.67
CA LYS A 412 1.28 11.33 14.13
C LYS A 412 2.26 12.00 13.18
N LEU A 413 2.12 11.67 11.90
CA LEU A 413 2.90 12.26 10.84
C LEU A 413 2.34 13.63 10.45
N ASN A 414 3.22 14.60 10.24
CA ASN A 414 2.91 15.94 9.74
C ASN A 414 2.46 15.92 8.28
N ARG A 415 2.84 14.87 7.53
CA ARG A 415 2.50 14.69 6.12
C ARG A 415 2.02 13.26 5.84
N LYS A 416 0.92 13.14 5.08
CA LYS A 416 0.38 11.87 4.58
C LYS A 416 0.19 11.89 3.07
N ILE A 417 0.48 10.77 2.41
CA ILE A 417 0.33 10.59 0.96
C ILE A 417 -0.76 9.54 0.70
N TYR A 418 -1.84 9.94 0.03
CA TYR A 418 -2.93 9.06 -0.33
C TYR A 418 -2.83 8.69 -1.81
N VAL A 419 -2.83 7.39 -2.12
CA VAL A 419 -2.70 6.89 -3.51
C VAL A 419 -4.03 6.29 -3.96
N ILE A 420 -4.58 6.84 -5.05
CA ILE A 420 -5.80 6.35 -5.71
C ILE A 420 -5.40 5.95 -7.14
N ASP A 421 -5.08 4.68 -7.33
CA ASP A 421 -4.60 4.16 -8.60
C ASP A 421 -5.10 2.74 -8.90
N GLY A 422 -5.49 2.53 -10.15
CA GLY A 422 -6.02 1.28 -10.68
C GLY A 422 -4.96 0.34 -11.24
N HIS A 423 -3.71 0.80 -11.41
CA HIS A 423 -2.63 0.00 -11.98
C HIS A 423 -2.13 -1.07 -11.00
N ARG A 424 -1.89 -2.29 -11.49
CA ARG A 424 -1.34 -3.46 -10.79
C ARG A 424 -0.19 -4.11 -11.59
N PRO A 425 0.84 -4.69 -10.95
CA PRO A 425 0.95 -4.96 -9.50
C PRO A 425 1.16 -3.71 -8.65
N TRP A 426 0.77 -3.77 -7.37
CA TRP A 426 1.14 -2.76 -6.40
C TRP A 426 2.62 -2.95 -6.03
N ASN A 427 3.34 -1.87 -5.75
CA ASN A 427 4.58 -2.02 -5.03
C ASN A 427 4.28 -2.43 -3.57
N LEU A 428 4.89 -3.52 -3.11
CA LEU A 428 4.70 -4.09 -1.78
C LEU A 428 5.17 -3.14 -0.67
N ASP A 429 6.20 -2.32 -0.94
CA ASP A 429 6.72 -1.33 0.01
C ASP A 429 5.68 -0.25 0.30
N ASN A 430 4.95 0.20 -0.73
CA ASN A 430 3.86 1.17 -0.58
C ASN A 430 2.65 0.62 0.20
N VAL A 431 2.41 -0.70 0.14
CA VAL A 431 1.21 -1.33 0.72
C VAL A 431 1.45 -1.83 2.14
N PHE A 432 2.63 -2.40 2.39
CA PHE A 432 2.97 -3.07 3.65
C PHE A 432 4.12 -2.40 4.42
N GLY A 433 5.05 -1.73 3.73
CA GLY A 433 6.28 -1.18 4.33
C GLY A 433 6.18 0.26 4.80
N SER A 434 5.42 1.11 4.10
CA SER A 434 5.39 2.54 4.36
C SER A 434 4.33 2.94 5.40
N GLN A 435 4.68 3.90 6.25
CA GLN A 435 3.76 4.51 7.21
C GLN A 435 3.13 5.84 6.75
N ILE A 436 3.75 6.46 5.75
CA ILE A 436 3.32 7.75 5.18
C ILE A 436 2.30 7.54 4.07
N VAL A 437 2.46 6.45 3.31
CA VAL A 437 1.65 6.14 2.14
C VAL A 437 0.42 5.35 2.57
N SER A 438 -0.77 5.80 2.14
CA SER A 438 -2.04 5.12 2.35
C SER A 438 -2.70 4.84 1.00
N CYS A 439 -2.80 3.56 0.65
CA CYS A 439 -3.29 3.13 -0.67
C CYS A 439 -4.80 2.85 -0.62
N PHE A 440 -5.59 3.45 -1.51
CA PHE A 440 -7.01 3.17 -1.65
C PHE A 440 -7.23 1.95 -2.55
N ASP A 441 -7.93 0.94 -2.03
CA ASP A 441 -8.22 -0.30 -2.77
C ASP A 441 -9.69 -0.67 -2.66
N ASP A 442 -10.19 -1.43 -3.63
CA ASP A 442 -11.56 -1.94 -3.62
C ASP A 442 -11.76 -3.17 -2.72
N GLY A 443 -10.68 -3.64 -2.08
CA GLY A 443 -10.67 -4.74 -1.12
C GLY A 443 -10.27 -6.09 -1.75
N VAL A 444 -10.04 -6.12 -3.06
CA VAL A 444 -9.59 -7.34 -3.75
C VAL A 444 -8.15 -7.64 -3.39
N ALA A 445 -7.29 -6.61 -3.28
CA ALA A 445 -5.87 -6.79 -3.02
C ALA A 445 -5.59 -7.42 -1.64
N GLU A 446 -6.45 -7.18 -0.63
CA GLU A 446 -6.32 -7.83 0.69
C GLU A 446 -6.43 -9.36 0.59
N THR A 447 -7.29 -9.84 -0.31
CA THR A 447 -7.52 -11.28 -0.50
C THR A 447 -6.49 -11.93 -1.42
N GLU A 448 -6.08 -11.23 -2.49
CA GLU A 448 -5.15 -11.75 -3.49
C GLU A 448 -3.70 -11.74 -3.00
N LEU A 449 -3.30 -10.69 -2.26
CA LEU A 449 -1.91 -10.49 -1.81
C LEU A 449 -1.58 -11.17 -0.48
N ALA A 450 -2.42 -12.09 0.02
CA ALA A 450 -2.18 -12.71 1.32
C ALA A 450 -0.87 -13.52 1.36
N LYS A 451 -0.51 -14.17 0.25
CA LYS A 451 0.74 -14.96 0.15
C LYS A 451 1.96 -14.03 0.11
N GLU A 452 1.86 -12.98 -0.68
CA GLU A 452 2.89 -11.97 -0.89
C GLU A 452 3.13 -11.17 0.40
N ARG A 453 2.06 -10.85 1.15
CA ARG A 453 2.15 -10.23 2.48
C ARG A 453 2.94 -11.10 3.45
N ASP A 454 2.61 -12.39 3.52
CA ASP A 454 3.27 -13.31 4.45
C ASP A 454 4.74 -13.52 4.05
N ALA A 455 5.05 -13.57 2.74
CA ALA A 455 6.42 -13.66 2.23
C ALA A 455 7.23 -12.38 2.52
N TYR A 456 6.65 -11.21 2.25
CA TYR A 456 7.26 -9.89 2.48
C TYR A 456 7.59 -9.69 3.96
N ALA A 457 6.67 -10.05 4.85
CA ALA A 457 6.91 -9.91 6.28
C ALA A 457 8.02 -10.83 6.81
N VAL A 458 8.18 -12.03 6.25
CA VAL A 458 9.29 -12.90 6.64
C VAL A 458 10.63 -12.33 6.18
N LEU A 459 10.69 -11.68 5.02
CA LEU A 459 11.93 -11.11 4.48
C LEU A 459 12.41 -9.89 5.27
N ILE A 460 11.52 -8.93 5.58
CA ILE A 460 11.90 -7.76 6.41
C ILE A 460 12.49 -8.21 7.76
N ASN A 461 11.82 -9.16 8.41
CA ASN A 461 12.28 -9.67 9.70
C ASN A 461 13.60 -10.46 9.57
N ALA A 462 13.83 -11.13 8.45
CA ALA A 462 15.06 -11.88 8.21
C ALA A 462 16.26 -10.96 7.94
N ASP A 463 16.07 -9.86 7.20
CA ASP A 463 17.13 -8.89 6.91
C ASP A 463 17.60 -8.16 8.18
N SER A 464 16.66 -7.88 9.10
CA SER A 464 16.98 -7.24 10.40
C SER A 464 17.87 -8.13 11.29
N GLU A 465 17.81 -9.45 11.12
CA GLU A 465 18.63 -10.42 11.88
C GLU A 465 20.01 -10.68 11.23
N VAL A 466 20.21 -10.36 9.94
CA VAL A 466 21.48 -10.60 9.22
C VAL A 466 22.49 -9.47 9.51
N GLU A 467 22.03 -8.23 9.63
CA GLU A 467 22.90 -7.10 10.02
C GLU A 467 23.51 -7.29 11.42
N GLU A 468 22.84 -8.01 12.33
CA GLU A 468 23.38 -8.35 13.66
C GLU A 468 24.36 -9.54 13.64
N GLU A 469 24.29 -10.45 12.64
CA GLU A 469 25.20 -11.60 12.52
C GLU A 469 26.53 -11.24 11.82
N ASP A 470 26.52 -10.31 10.85
CA ASP A 470 27.73 -9.90 10.10
C ASP A 470 28.75 -9.12 10.97
N ASP A 471 28.30 -8.43 12.02
CA ASP A 471 29.16 -7.75 13.00
C ASP A 471 29.91 -8.75 13.92
N GLU A 472 29.42 -9.99 14.08
CA GLU A 472 30.10 -11.05 14.83
C GLU A 472 31.08 -11.86 13.96
N ASP A 473 30.83 -11.98 12.65
CA ASP A 473 31.63 -12.81 11.73
C ASP A 473 32.96 -12.13 11.31
N GLU A 474 33.10 -10.79 11.35
CA GLU A 474 34.37 -10.09 11.09
C GLU A 474 35.46 -10.34 12.17
N LEU A 475 35.09 -10.89 13.33
CA LEU A 475 36.02 -11.26 14.40
C LEU A 475 36.43 -12.74 14.39
N GLU A 476 35.78 -13.59 13.60
CA GLU A 476 36.10 -15.03 13.51
C GLU A 476 36.96 -15.39 12.28
N GLU A 477 37.02 -14.56 11.23
CA GLU A 477 37.81 -14.85 10.02
C GLU A 477 39.35 -14.78 10.20
N GLU A 478 39.86 -14.20 11.29
CA GLU A 478 41.32 -14.22 11.57
C GLU A 478 41.85 -15.56 12.12
N ALA A 479 40.97 -16.53 12.42
CA ALA A 479 41.38 -17.81 13.04
C ALA A 479 41.46 -19.03 12.08
N GLU A 480 41.14 -18.90 10.79
CA GLU A 480 41.10 -20.05 9.85
C GLU A 480 42.18 -20.06 8.75
N TYR A 481 43.26 -19.28 8.87
CA TYR A 481 44.43 -19.39 7.98
C TYR A 481 45.49 -20.38 8.49
N GLU A 482 45.12 -21.60 8.85
CA GLU A 482 46.11 -22.69 8.97
C GLU A 482 45.41 -24.06 8.93
N ASN A 483 44.95 -24.49 7.73
CA ASN A 483 44.90 -25.90 7.31
C ASN A 483 44.43 -26.00 5.84
N LEU A 484 45.13 -25.33 4.93
CA LEU A 484 45.13 -25.71 3.51
C LEU A 484 46.20 -26.80 3.30
N ALA A 485 45.79 -28.05 3.15
CA ALA A 485 46.41 -29.05 2.25
C ALA A 485 45.72 -30.41 2.42
N THR A 486 44.89 -30.83 1.47
CA THR A 486 45.16 -31.94 0.53
C THR A 486 43.92 -32.26 -0.31
N ASP A 487 44.17 -32.41 -1.61
CA ASP A 487 43.26 -32.57 -2.74
C ASP A 487 42.50 -33.91 -2.85
N ASP A 488 41.39 -33.85 -3.60
CA ASP A 488 40.84 -34.77 -4.61
C ASP A 488 40.63 -36.28 -4.33
N ASP A 489 39.38 -36.76 -4.43
CA ASP A 489 38.85 -37.42 -5.66
C ASP A 489 37.46 -38.09 -5.46
N GLU A 490 36.75 -38.23 -6.58
CA GLU A 490 35.38 -38.74 -6.79
C GLU A 490 35.15 -40.25 -6.51
N GLN A 491 33.96 -40.65 -6.04
CA GLN A 491 33.01 -41.61 -6.68
C GLN A 491 32.00 -42.27 -5.72
N GLU A 492 30.81 -42.54 -6.28
CA GLU A 492 29.67 -43.27 -5.73
C GLU A 492 29.96 -44.76 -5.40
N GLY A 493 29.23 -45.33 -4.40
CA GLY A 493 28.98 -46.78 -4.35
C GLY A 493 28.82 -47.44 -2.98
N VAL A 494 27.56 -47.61 -2.54
CA VAL A 494 26.93 -48.78 -1.88
C VAL A 494 27.70 -49.59 -0.78
N LEU A 495 27.11 -49.55 0.44
CA LEU A 495 26.99 -50.55 1.54
C LEU A 495 28.16 -51.50 1.89
N THR A 496 28.58 -51.49 3.17
CA THR A 496 28.59 -52.65 4.10
C THR A 496 28.86 -52.22 5.55
N ASP A 497 28.22 -52.91 6.51
CA ASP A 497 28.39 -52.80 7.97
C ASP A 497 29.78 -53.30 8.45
N GLU A 498 30.35 -52.66 9.49
CA GLU A 498 30.72 -53.24 10.81
C GLU A 498 31.68 -52.32 11.62
N ASP A 499 31.25 -52.06 12.87
CA ASP A 499 31.96 -51.83 14.14
C ASP A 499 33.14 -50.83 14.33
N GLY A 500 32.99 -49.95 15.35
CA GLY A 500 34.12 -49.56 16.22
C GLY A 500 34.29 -48.07 16.60
N ASP A 501 33.64 -47.66 17.70
CA ASP A 501 34.16 -46.77 18.79
C ASP A 501 34.58 -45.29 18.55
N GLY A 502 33.68 -44.36 18.95
CA GLY A 502 33.92 -42.99 19.53
C GLY A 502 34.65 -41.87 18.73
N PRO A 503 34.46 -40.56 19.04
CA PRO A 503 33.60 -39.92 20.04
C PRO A 503 32.58 -38.89 19.46
N ALA A 504 31.62 -38.55 20.31
CA ALA A 504 30.44 -37.73 20.06
C ALA A 504 30.69 -36.21 19.96
N ASN A 505 31.43 -35.74 18.94
CA ASN A 505 31.60 -34.30 18.70
C ASN A 505 31.16 -33.78 17.31
N SER A 506 30.67 -34.64 16.40
CA SER A 506 30.18 -34.20 15.08
C SER A 506 28.68 -33.88 15.00
N ARG A 507 27.89 -34.25 16.02
CA ARG A 507 26.42 -34.05 15.99
C ARG A 507 25.98 -32.63 16.33
N LYS A 508 26.78 -31.83 17.04
CA LYS A 508 26.43 -30.42 17.34
C LYS A 508 26.68 -29.48 16.14
N ARG A 509 27.70 -29.73 15.31
CA ARG A 509 27.99 -28.94 14.09
C ARG A 509 27.02 -29.18 12.92
N LYS A 510 26.33 -30.34 12.87
CA LYS A 510 25.30 -30.61 11.84
C LYS A 510 23.93 -29.96 12.14
N ALA A 511 23.62 -29.65 13.39
CA ALA A 511 22.33 -29.05 13.77
C ALA A 511 22.25 -27.55 13.42
N SER A 512 23.33 -26.78 13.64
CA SER A 512 23.39 -25.35 13.29
C SER A 512 23.41 -25.12 11.77
N SER A 513 24.19 -25.92 11.03
CA SER A 513 24.23 -25.85 9.55
C SER A 513 22.92 -26.26 8.88
N THR A 514 22.16 -27.20 9.47
CA THR A 514 20.82 -27.57 8.97
C THR A 514 19.79 -26.46 9.20
N SER A 515 19.89 -25.72 10.32
CA SER A 515 19.05 -24.55 10.60
C SER A 515 19.34 -23.39 9.64
N LYS A 516 20.62 -23.03 9.44
CA LYS A 516 21.04 -22.01 8.45
C LYS A 516 20.61 -22.39 7.02
N LYS A 517 20.72 -23.67 6.64
CA LYS A 517 20.25 -24.19 5.34
C LYS A 517 18.72 -24.16 5.19
N SER A 518 17.98 -24.40 6.28
CA SER A 518 16.52 -24.29 6.29
C SER A 518 16.06 -22.83 6.21
N ARG A 519 16.73 -21.90 6.91
CA ARG A 519 16.51 -20.44 6.85
C ARG A 519 16.76 -19.91 5.45
N LYS A 520 17.93 -20.21 4.86
CA LYS A 520 18.27 -19.84 3.48
C LYS A 520 17.27 -20.38 2.45
N LYS A 521 16.76 -21.60 2.64
CA LYS A 521 15.72 -22.18 1.77
C LYS A 521 14.37 -21.46 1.93
N MET A 522 14.04 -21.00 3.13
CA MET A 522 12.82 -20.24 3.41
C MET A 522 12.90 -18.85 2.80
N ILE A 523 14.01 -18.14 2.99
CA ILE A 523 14.30 -16.83 2.37
C ILE A 523 14.22 -16.96 0.85
N SER A 524 14.94 -17.90 0.25
CA SER A 524 14.91 -18.11 -1.21
C SER A 524 13.53 -18.49 -1.75
N SER A 525 12.69 -19.20 -0.98
CA SER A 525 11.32 -19.51 -1.38
C SER A 525 10.41 -18.27 -1.34
N ASN A 526 10.62 -17.39 -0.36
CA ASN A 526 9.86 -16.15 -0.22
C ASN A 526 10.30 -15.10 -1.24
N GLU A 527 11.62 -14.96 -1.47
CA GLU A 527 12.20 -14.16 -2.56
C GLU A 527 11.59 -14.57 -3.90
N LYS A 528 11.53 -15.89 -4.18
CA LYS A 528 10.93 -16.40 -5.41
C LYS A 528 9.45 -16.02 -5.53
N THR A 529 8.71 -16.01 -4.42
CA THR A 529 7.29 -15.62 -4.43
C THR A 529 7.13 -14.14 -4.79
N ILE A 530 7.98 -13.28 -4.24
CA ILE A 530 8.00 -11.84 -4.56
C ILE A 530 8.50 -11.59 -5.99
N GLU A 531 9.51 -12.31 -6.43
CA GLU A 531 10.02 -12.25 -7.80
C GLU A 531 8.93 -12.67 -8.80
N GLU A 532 8.21 -13.76 -8.52
CA GLU A 532 7.05 -14.20 -9.32
C GLU A 532 5.94 -13.15 -9.31
N TYR A 533 5.75 -12.39 -8.23
CA TYR A 533 4.76 -11.31 -8.15
C TYR A 533 5.12 -10.14 -9.09
N TYR A 534 6.33 -9.59 -8.95
CA TYR A 534 6.75 -8.47 -9.79
C TYR A 534 6.91 -8.84 -11.27
N ASN A 535 7.13 -10.14 -11.57
CA ASN A 535 7.23 -10.64 -12.93
C ASN A 535 5.88 -10.86 -13.64
N GLN A 536 4.73 -10.61 -13.00
CA GLN A 536 3.41 -10.86 -13.60
C GLN A 536 3.02 -9.88 -14.71
N GLY A 537 3.75 -8.78 -14.91
CA GLY A 537 3.42 -7.78 -15.92
C GLY A 537 2.27 -6.87 -15.49
N THR A 538 2.12 -5.75 -16.19
CA THR A 538 1.26 -4.65 -15.74
C THR A 538 -0.16 -4.74 -16.31
N THR A 539 -1.16 -4.43 -15.50
CA THR A 539 -2.57 -4.30 -15.88
C THR A 539 -3.24 -3.17 -15.10
N VAL A 540 -4.44 -2.78 -15.50
CA VAL A 540 -5.36 -2.03 -14.65
C VAL A 540 -6.35 -3.05 -14.06
N SER A 541 -6.68 -2.95 -12.77
CA SER A 541 -7.69 -3.80 -12.12
C SER A 541 -9.01 -3.07 -11.89
N THR A 542 -8.95 -1.78 -11.57
CA THR A 542 -10.11 -0.95 -11.21
C THR A 542 -9.95 0.48 -11.75
N SER A 543 -11.05 1.23 -11.79
CA SER A 543 -11.05 2.63 -12.24
C SER A 543 -10.82 3.58 -11.06
N ALA A 544 -9.89 4.52 -11.20
CA ALA A 544 -9.61 5.54 -10.19
C ALA A 544 -10.86 6.41 -9.93
N ALA A 545 -11.60 6.77 -10.98
CA ALA A 545 -12.87 7.48 -10.82
C ALA A 545 -13.90 6.65 -10.02
N LEU A 546 -13.96 5.33 -10.23
CA LEU A 546 -14.87 4.48 -9.48
C LEU A 546 -14.49 4.40 -8.00
N GLN A 547 -13.21 4.28 -7.66
CA GLN A 547 -12.74 4.29 -6.27
C GLN A 547 -13.12 5.61 -5.56
N VAL A 548 -12.95 6.74 -6.23
CA VAL A 548 -13.39 8.06 -5.74
C VAL A 548 -14.91 8.10 -5.57
N TYR A 549 -15.68 7.50 -6.47
CA TYR A 549 -17.13 7.43 -6.33
C TYR A 549 -17.55 6.57 -5.13
N SER A 550 -16.86 5.45 -4.88
CA SER A 550 -17.05 4.61 -3.69
C SER A 550 -16.77 5.39 -2.41
N LEU A 551 -15.72 6.22 -2.39
CA LEU A 551 -15.45 7.16 -1.29
C LEU A 551 -16.62 8.14 -1.07
N ILE A 552 -17.10 8.78 -2.13
CA ILE A 552 -18.25 9.71 -2.07
C ILE A 552 -19.52 8.99 -1.59
N SER A 553 -19.71 7.74 -2.01
CA SER A 553 -20.82 6.88 -1.59
C SER A 553 -20.74 6.55 -0.10
N ALA A 554 -19.54 6.24 0.41
CA ALA A 554 -19.31 6.01 1.83
C ALA A 554 -19.61 7.24 2.70
N ILE A 555 -19.30 8.44 2.20
CA ILE A 555 -19.64 9.73 2.85
C ILE A 555 -21.17 10.00 2.79
N GLY A 556 -21.88 9.41 1.82
CA GLY A 556 -23.32 9.59 1.61
C GLY A 556 -23.69 10.79 0.73
N GLU A 557 -22.73 11.36 -0.01
CA GLU A 557 -22.91 12.58 -0.81
C GLU A 557 -23.07 12.33 -2.32
N THR A 558 -23.72 11.22 -2.69
CA THR A 558 -23.89 10.83 -4.10
C THR A 558 -24.76 11.81 -4.90
N ASN A 559 -24.31 12.18 -6.10
CA ASN A 559 -25.03 13.05 -7.05
C ASN A 559 -24.90 12.48 -8.47
N ILE A 560 -25.85 12.80 -9.36
CA ILE A 560 -25.83 12.46 -10.79
C ILE A 560 -24.56 12.99 -11.47
N ASP A 561 -24.05 14.16 -11.08
CA ASP A 561 -22.81 14.71 -11.64
C ASP A 561 -21.59 13.84 -11.29
N TYR A 562 -21.50 13.36 -10.05
CA TYR A 562 -20.44 12.43 -9.62
C TYR A 562 -20.59 11.08 -10.31
N LEU A 563 -21.82 10.55 -10.39
CA LEU A 563 -22.07 9.29 -11.07
C LEU A 563 -21.73 9.40 -12.57
N TRP A 564 -22.03 10.53 -13.22
CA TRP A 564 -21.65 10.75 -14.62
C TRP A 564 -20.13 10.76 -14.81
N LEU A 565 -19.38 11.44 -13.94
CA LEU A 565 -17.92 11.46 -14.01
C LEU A 565 -17.32 10.08 -13.75
N SER A 566 -17.88 9.32 -12.81
CA SER A 566 -17.51 7.92 -12.55
C SER A 566 -17.75 7.04 -13.77
N ILE A 567 -18.93 7.13 -14.39
CA ILE A 567 -19.27 6.40 -15.62
C ILE A 567 -18.30 6.75 -16.75
N VAL A 568 -18.01 8.04 -16.97
CA VAL A 568 -17.07 8.47 -18.02
C VAL A 568 -15.66 7.93 -17.75
N GLY A 569 -15.17 7.97 -16.50
CA GLY A 569 -13.88 7.41 -16.13
C GLY A 569 -13.80 5.90 -16.34
N THR A 570 -14.80 5.15 -15.85
CA THR A 570 -14.86 3.68 -16.02
C THR A 570 -15.05 3.27 -17.49
N SER A 571 -15.87 4.00 -18.26
CA SER A 571 -16.06 3.74 -19.69
C SER A 571 -14.79 4.03 -20.51
N SER A 572 -13.84 4.83 -20.01
CA SER A 572 -12.56 5.05 -20.71
C SER A 572 -11.71 3.78 -20.81
N LEU A 573 -11.89 2.84 -19.88
CA LEU A 573 -11.17 1.57 -19.84
C LEU A 573 -11.71 0.55 -20.87
N VAL A 574 -12.87 0.79 -21.50
CA VAL A 574 -13.53 -0.18 -22.41
C VAL A 574 -12.63 -0.59 -23.58
N SER A 575 -11.85 0.34 -24.14
CA SER A 575 -11.01 0.06 -25.32
C SER A 575 -9.87 -0.91 -25.02
N SER A 576 -9.28 -0.80 -23.82
CA SER A 576 -8.09 -1.57 -23.41
C SER A 576 -8.45 -2.76 -22.51
N PHE A 577 -9.42 -2.59 -21.61
CA PHE A 577 -9.77 -3.52 -20.53
C PHE A 577 -11.28 -3.79 -20.46
N ASN A 578 -11.85 -4.33 -21.54
CA ASN A 578 -13.29 -4.57 -21.65
C ASN A 578 -13.84 -5.52 -20.55
N SER A 579 -13.06 -6.50 -20.11
CA SER A 579 -13.45 -7.44 -19.05
C SER A 579 -13.84 -6.73 -17.75
N ILE A 580 -13.06 -5.71 -17.37
CA ILE A 580 -13.27 -4.91 -16.17
C ILE A 580 -14.58 -4.13 -16.29
N TYR A 581 -14.78 -3.45 -17.42
CA TYR A 581 -15.99 -2.70 -17.66
C TYR A 581 -17.26 -3.58 -17.61
N ASN A 582 -17.21 -4.78 -18.18
CA ASN A 582 -18.34 -5.72 -18.16
C ASN A 582 -18.72 -6.14 -16.73
N ASN A 583 -17.73 -6.31 -15.85
CA ASN A 583 -17.96 -6.62 -14.44
C ASN A 583 -18.56 -5.44 -13.67
N LEU A 584 -18.18 -4.21 -14.03
CA LEU A 584 -18.63 -2.98 -13.36
C LEU A 584 -19.97 -2.44 -13.88
N LEU A 585 -20.36 -2.77 -15.11
CA LEU A 585 -21.57 -2.28 -15.76
C LEU A 585 -22.86 -2.53 -14.95
N PRO A 586 -23.09 -3.71 -14.32
CA PRO A 586 -24.27 -3.93 -13.48
C PRO A 586 -24.34 -2.98 -12.28
N LEU A 587 -23.20 -2.72 -11.61
CA LEU A 587 -23.11 -1.84 -10.45
C LEU A 587 -23.47 -0.40 -10.81
N LEU A 588 -22.93 0.09 -11.93
CA LEU A 588 -23.25 1.43 -12.43
C LEU A 588 -24.73 1.56 -12.84
N LYS A 589 -25.32 0.52 -13.44
CA LYS A 589 -26.76 0.50 -13.76
C LYS A 589 -27.63 0.58 -12.51
N GLU A 590 -27.27 -0.13 -11.46
CA GLU A 590 -27.98 -0.07 -10.17
C GLU A 590 -27.92 1.34 -9.56
N GLU A 591 -26.74 1.97 -9.56
CA GLU A 591 -26.57 3.35 -9.08
C GLU A 591 -27.37 4.37 -9.88
N VAL A 592 -27.42 4.23 -11.22
CA VAL A 592 -28.27 5.08 -12.07
C VAL A 592 -29.74 4.91 -11.69
N ASN A 593 -30.20 3.67 -11.54
CA ASN A 593 -31.58 3.39 -11.16
C ASN A 593 -31.90 3.95 -9.75
N ARG A 594 -30.97 3.84 -8.80
CA ARG A 594 -31.10 4.38 -7.44
C ARG A 594 -31.28 5.90 -7.45
N LEU A 595 -30.41 6.64 -8.13
CA LEU A 595 -30.44 8.10 -8.17
C LEU A 595 -31.58 8.66 -9.03
N GLN A 596 -32.07 7.92 -10.03
CA GLN A 596 -33.21 8.36 -10.85
C GLN A 596 -34.56 8.12 -10.18
N THR A 597 -34.68 7.12 -9.31
CA THR A 597 -35.93 6.74 -8.66
C THR A 597 -36.44 7.85 -7.72
N SER A 598 -35.55 8.58 -7.05
CA SER A 598 -35.91 9.75 -6.22
C SER A 598 -36.59 10.87 -7.02
N ALA A 599 -36.19 11.09 -8.28
CA ALA A 599 -36.84 12.04 -9.18
C ALA A 599 -38.18 11.53 -9.77
N VAL A 600 -38.39 10.22 -9.83
CA VAL A 600 -39.68 9.61 -10.25
C VAL A 600 -40.70 9.64 -9.09
N ILE A 601 -40.27 9.31 -7.87
CA ILE A 601 -41.13 9.30 -6.67
C ILE A 601 -41.63 10.72 -6.32
N ALA A 602 -40.77 11.73 -6.43
CA ALA A 602 -41.18 13.13 -6.24
C ALA A 602 -42.25 13.59 -7.26
N GLN A 603 -42.33 12.94 -8.44
CA GLN A 603 -43.31 13.24 -9.48
C GLN A 603 -44.62 12.46 -9.29
N GLN A 604 -44.57 11.23 -8.76
CA GLN A 604 -45.78 10.45 -8.46
C GLN A 604 -46.62 11.08 -7.34
N GLN A 605 -46.00 11.74 -6.34
CA GLN A 605 -46.73 12.48 -5.31
C GLN A 605 -47.43 13.74 -5.85
N GLN A 606 -46.95 14.34 -6.94
CA GLN A 606 -47.64 15.46 -7.61
C GLN A 606 -48.74 15.01 -8.60
N GLN A 607 -48.85 13.71 -8.87
CA GLN A 607 -49.84 13.15 -9.80
C GLN A 607 -51.19 12.84 -9.16
N GLN A 608 -51.27 12.64 -7.84
CA GLN A 608 -52.56 12.43 -7.14
C GLN A 608 -53.47 13.68 -7.12
N ASP A 609 -52.93 14.89 -7.35
CA ASP A 609 -53.72 16.12 -7.47
C ASP A 609 -54.21 16.41 -8.91
N ARG A 610 -53.97 15.52 -9.88
CA ARG A 610 -54.25 15.76 -11.32
C ARG A 610 -55.25 14.82 -11.98
N ASP A 611 -56.01 14.03 -11.23
CA ASP A 611 -57.03 13.12 -11.77
C ASP A 611 -58.29 13.82 -12.35
N ASN A 612 -58.22 15.10 -12.72
CA ASN A 612 -59.37 15.87 -13.22
C ASN A 612 -59.11 16.67 -14.52
N ALA A 613 -58.22 16.22 -15.41
CA ALA A 613 -58.16 16.76 -16.77
C ALA A 613 -57.74 15.71 -17.81
N ASN A 614 -58.76 15.16 -18.49
CA ASN A 614 -58.62 14.39 -19.73
C ASN A 614 -58.06 15.25 -20.87
N THR A 615 -56.75 15.20 -21.16
CA THR A 615 -56.22 15.41 -22.52
C THR A 615 -54.77 14.91 -22.67
N THR A 616 -54.57 13.96 -23.60
CA THR A 616 -53.35 13.59 -24.35
C THR A 616 -51.99 14.20 -23.97
N LEU A 617 -51.00 13.34 -23.68
CA LEU A 617 -49.67 13.25 -24.34
C LEU A 617 -48.64 12.60 -23.41
N ASP A 618 -48.22 11.38 -23.76
CA ASP A 618 -46.91 10.82 -23.39
C ASP A 618 -45.80 11.88 -23.60
N GLY A 619 -44.91 12.10 -22.63
CA GLY A 619 -43.62 12.77 -22.88
C GLY A 619 -43.20 13.98 -22.04
N ASN A 620 -43.74 14.21 -20.84
CA ASN A 620 -43.37 15.38 -20.01
C ASN A 620 -42.09 15.24 -19.16
N ARG A 621 -41.12 14.41 -19.58
CA ARG A 621 -39.70 14.52 -19.14
C ARG A 621 -38.80 15.16 -20.21
N ALA A 622 -39.20 15.16 -21.49
CA ALA A 622 -38.34 15.54 -22.61
C ALA A 622 -38.28 17.04 -22.97
N LYS A 623 -38.91 17.93 -22.20
CA LYS A 623 -39.14 19.33 -22.61
C LYS A 623 -38.73 20.41 -21.59
N ASN A 624 -37.95 20.09 -20.57
CA ASN A 624 -37.44 21.11 -19.64
C ASN A 624 -36.00 21.48 -19.99
N ALA A 625 -35.69 22.78 -20.06
CA ALA A 625 -34.36 23.29 -20.36
C ALA A 625 -33.30 22.79 -19.36
N ASP A 626 -33.71 22.57 -18.10
CA ASP A 626 -32.84 22.11 -17.02
C ASP A 626 -32.77 20.58 -16.90
N ASN A 627 -33.34 19.84 -17.85
CA ASN A 627 -33.30 18.39 -17.80
C ASN A 627 -31.86 17.86 -18.02
N LYS A 628 -31.22 17.47 -16.91
CA LYS A 628 -29.92 16.80 -16.87
C LYS A 628 -30.01 15.31 -16.52
N ALA A 629 -31.09 14.64 -16.93
CA ALA A 629 -31.30 13.22 -16.63
C ALA A 629 -30.23 12.32 -17.29
N LEU A 630 -29.81 11.29 -16.54
CA LEU A 630 -28.88 10.25 -16.94
C LEU A 630 -29.60 8.92 -17.10
N GLN A 631 -29.79 8.40 -18.31
CA GLN A 631 -30.58 7.20 -18.57
C GLN A 631 -29.69 6.05 -19.05
N VAL A 632 -30.09 4.82 -18.71
CA VAL A 632 -29.56 3.62 -19.35
C VAL A 632 -30.30 3.45 -20.68
N ASP A 633 -29.57 3.57 -21.79
CA ASP A 633 -30.10 3.40 -23.14
C ASP A 633 -29.27 2.34 -23.87
N ARG A 634 -29.81 1.80 -24.97
CA ARG A 634 -29.04 0.90 -25.84
C ARG A 634 -28.01 1.77 -26.58
N ASP A 635 -26.75 1.65 -26.17
CA ASP A 635 -25.65 2.37 -26.79
C ASP A 635 -24.83 1.41 -27.63
N TYR A 636 -24.69 1.73 -28.91
CA TYR A 636 -23.96 0.86 -29.82
C TYR A 636 -22.48 1.15 -29.71
N SER A 637 -21.62 0.13 -29.75
CA SER A 637 -20.16 0.27 -29.80
C SER A 637 -19.70 0.75 -31.20
N LEU A 638 -20.24 1.89 -31.63
CA LEU A 638 -19.99 2.56 -32.90
C LEU A 638 -19.42 3.94 -32.61
N PHE A 639 -18.53 4.41 -33.48
CA PHE A 639 -17.80 5.65 -33.24
C PHE A 639 -18.68 6.88 -33.53
N LEU A 640 -18.99 7.68 -32.50
CA LEU A 640 -19.69 8.97 -32.62
C LEU A 640 -21.04 8.89 -33.35
N LEU A 641 -21.82 7.83 -33.10
CA LEU A 641 -23.08 7.59 -33.80
C LEU A 641 -24.03 8.78 -33.72
N ARG A 642 -24.19 9.39 -32.54
CA ARG A 642 -25.17 10.45 -32.30
C ARG A 642 -24.77 11.80 -32.91
N HIS A 643 -23.49 11.96 -33.24
CA HIS A 643 -22.89 13.21 -33.69
C HIS A 643 -22.34 13.16 -35.12
N TRP A 644 -22.48 12.03 -35.81
CA TRP A 644 -22.03 11.86 -37.19
C TRP A 644 -23.16 11.34 -38.09
N ASN A 645 -22.87 10.46 -39.04
CA ASN A 645 -23.85 9.73 -39.82
C ASN A 645 -23.68 8.23 -39.58
N LEU A 646 -24.71 7.46 -39.94
CA LEU A 646 -24.73 6.03 -39.69
C LEU A 646 -23.60 5.32 -40.46
N TYR A 647 -23.32 5.72 -41.70
CA TYR A 647 -22.28 5.10 -42.52
C TYR A 647 -20.88 5.25 -41.91
N ASN A 648 -20.49 6.47 -41.55
CA ASN A 648 -19.18 6.79 -40.98
C ASN A 648 -19.02 6.21 -39.57
N ALA A 649 -20.08 6.15 -38.77
CA ALA A 649 -20.03 5.51 -37.46
C ALA A 649 -19.65 4.02 -37.53
N PHE A 650 -20.15 3.30 -38.55
CA PHE A 650 -19.69 1.94 -38.86
C PHE A 650 -18.30 1.91 -39.49
N PHE A 651 -18.02 2.85 -40.40
CA PHE A 651 -16.76 2.84 -41.16
C PHE A 651 -15.53 3.09 -40.28
N TYR A 652 -15.62 4.01 -39.33
CA TYR A 652 -14.51 4.43 -38.47
C TYR A 652 -14.48 3.73 -37.10
N SER A 653 -15.47 2.89 -36.77
CA SER A 653 -15.41 2.05 -35.57
C SER A 653 -14.31 1.00 -35.72
N SER A 654 -13.42 0.91 -34.72
CA SER A 654 -12.27 -0.01 -34.73
C SER A 654 -12.71 -1.48 -34.85
N TYR A 655 -13.70 -1.89 -34.05
CA TYR A 655 -14.25 -3.25 -34.07
C TYR A 655 -14.87 -3.62 -35.42
N VAL A 656 -15.74 -2.76 -35.97
CA VAL A 656 -16.39 -3.02 -37.26
C VAL A 656 -15.36 -3.01 -38.40
N SER A 657 -14.40 -2.08 -38.34
CA SER A 657 -13.32 -1.97 -39.30
C SER A 657 -12.49 -3.24 -39.36
N ALA A 658 -12.15 -3.82 -38.20
CA ALA A 658 -11.43 -5.08 -38.08
C ALA A 658 -12.23 -6.26 -38.65
N LYS A 659 -13.44 -6.50 -38.15
CA LYS A 659 -14.30 -7.64 -38.54
C LYS A 659 -14.64 -7.66 -40.03
N LEU A 660 -15.01 -6.51 -40.60
CA LEU A 660 -15.39 -6.41 -42.02
C LEU A 660 -14.20 -6.12 -42.94
N GLN A 661 -13.00 -5.89 -42.39
CA GLN A 661 -11.79 -5.50 -43.12
C GLN A 661 -12.02 -4.27 -44.01
N LEU A 662 -12.56 -3.20 -43.42
CA LEU A 662 -13.03 -2.00 -44.14
C LEU A 662 -11.91 -1.19 -44.81
N TYR A 663 -10.67 -1.43 -44.40
CA TYR A 663 -9.47 -0.94 -45.08
C TYR A 663 -9.28 -1.59 -46.47
N THR A 664 -10.06 -2.61 -46.84
CA THR A 664 -10.07 -3.20 -48.20
C THR A 664 -11.28 -2.76 -49.02
N ASN A 665 -11.12 -2.72 -50.35
CA ASN A 665 -12.25 -2.47 -51.26
C ASN A 665 -13.33 -3.56 -51.19
N SER A 666 -12.97 -4.79 -50.80
CA SER A 666 -13.92 -5.88 -50.56
C SER A 666 -14.76 -5.62 -49.31
N GLY A 667 -14.13 -5.19 -48.22
CA GLY A 667 -14.80 -4.82 -46.97
C GLY A 667 -15.80 -3.68 -47.15
N LYS A 668 -15.44 -2.62 -47.90
CA LYS A 668 -16.37 -1.54 -48.26
C LYS A 668 -17.63 -2.05 -48.98
N LYS A 669 -17.47 -3.00 -49.90
CA LYS A 669 -18.62 -3.64 -50.59
C LYS A 669 -19.46 -4.49 -49.63
N LYS A 670 -18.84 -5.18 -48.67
CA LYS A 670 -19.55 -5.92 -47.62
C LYS A 670 -20.38 -4.98 -46.74
N LEU A 671 -19.82 -3.84 -46.33
CA LEU A 671 -20.54 -2.82 -45.56
C LEU A 671 -21.76 -2.27 -46.33
N ASN A 672 -21.59 -1.96 -47.61
CA ASN A 672 -22.71 -1.51 -48.45
C ASN A 672 -23.78 -2.61 -48.60
N THR A 673 -23.36 -3.88 -48.74
CA THR A 673 -24.26 -5.04 -48.76
C THR A 673 -25.02 -5.18 -47.44
N MET A 674 -24.37 -4.93 -46.31
CA MET A 674 -25.00 -4.94 -44.99
C MET A 674 -26.10 -3.88 -44.88
N PHE A 675 -25.83 -2.63 -45.28
CA PHE A 675 -26.87 -1.58 -45.31
C PHE A 675 -28.04 -1.94 -46.24
N ALA A 676 -27.75 -2.56 -47.39
CA ALA A 676 -28.79 -3.05 -48.29
C ALA A 676 -29.67 -4.14 -47.63
N ARG A 677 -29.08 -5.07 -46.86
CA ARG A 677 -29.82 -6.09 -46.10
C ARG A 677 -30.61 -5.50 -44.93
N MET A 678 -30.10 -4.44 -44.30
CA MET A 678 -30.81 -3.69 -43.26
C MET A 678 -32.02 -2.93 -43.81
N GLY A 679 -32.11 -2.74 -45.13
CA GLY A 679 -33.14 -1.91 -45.76
C GLY A 679 -32.91 -0.41 -45.57
N ILE A 680 -31.67 0.00 -45.31
CA ILE A 680 -31.29 1.41 -45.14
C ILE A 680 -30.62 1.87 -46.42
N SER A 681 -31.19 2.87 -47.09
CA SER A 681 -30.58 3.43 -48.29
C SER A 681 -29.25 4.11 -47.98
N LEU A 682 -28.33 4.14 -48.95
CA LEU A 682 -27.04 4.81 -48.77
C LEU A 682 -27.18 6.32 -48.50
N VAL A 683 -28.26 6.94 -49.01
CA VAL A 683 -28.59 8.36 -48.74
C VAL A 683 -28.97 8.54 -47.28
N GLN A 684 -29.84 7.69 -46.74
CA GLN A 684 -30.20 7.71 -45.31
C GLN A 684 -28.99 7.39 -44.42
N ALA A 685 -28.14 6.44 -44.83
CA ALA A 685 -26.94 6.11 -44.07
C ALA A 685 -25.93 7.27 -43.98
N ASN A 686 -25.84 8.10 -45.02
CA ASN A 686 -24.97 9.28 -45.04
C ASN A 686 -25.61 10.55 -44.46
N GLN A 687 -26.91 10.53 -44.16
CA GLN A 687 -27.58 11.63 -43.49
C GLN A 687 -27.10 11.75 -42.05
N ASN A 688 -26.89 12.99 -41.57
CA ASN A 688 -26.52 13.23 -40.18
C ASN A 688 -27.59 12.65 -39.24
N TRP A 689 -27.14 11.97 -38.19
CA TRP A 689 -27.98 11.32 -37.20
C TRP A 689 -29.08 12.23 -36.64
N SER A 690 -28.80 13.51 -36.40
CA SER A 690 -29.82 14.45 -35.89
C SER A 690 -31.04 14.54 -36.83
N TYR A 691 -30.81 14.53 -38.14
CA TYR A 691 -31.84 14.67 -39.17
C TYR A 691 -32.44 13.34 -39.66
N LEU A 692 -31.88 12.21 -39.24
CA LEU A 692 -32.38 10.89 -39.63
C LEU A 692 -33.81 10.65 -39.11
N ASP A 693 -34.64 10.02 -39.94
CA ASP A 693 -36.06 9.75 -39.67
C ASP A 693 -36.28 9.08 -38.30
N ILE A 694 -37.23 9.63 -37.52
CA ILE A 694 -37.54 9.14 -36.17
C ILE A 694 -38.04 7.69 -36.20
N GLU A 695 -38.81 7.32 -37.23
CA GLU A 695 -39.31 5.95 -37.39
C GLU A 695 -38.15 4.96 -37.62
N LEU A 696 -37.15 5.35 -38.41
CA LEU A 696 -35.97 4.54 -38.63
C LEU A 696 -35.15 4.39 -37.34
N LYS A 697 -34.95 5.47 -36.57
CA LYS A 697 -34.28 5.41 -35.25
C LYS A 697 -34.97 4.43 -34.30
N LYS A 698 -36.31 4.45 -34.24
CA LYS A 698 -37.10 3.53 -33.40
C LYS A 698 -36.97 2.07 -33.85
N LYS A 699 -36.88 1.82 -35.16
CA LYS A 699 -36.73 0.47 -35.74
C LYS A 699 -35.30 -0.05 -35.71
N LEU A 700 -34.30 0.82 -35.55
CA LEU A 700 -32.88 0.50 -35.72
C LEU A 700 -32.41 -0.66 -34.85
N HIS A 701 -32.82 -0.70 -33.58
CA HIS A 701 -32.47 -1.79 -32.67
C HIS A 701 -32.97 -3.16 -33.16
N GLY A 702 -34.22 -3.22 -33.62
CA GLY A 702 -34.80 -4.44 -34.19
C GLY A 702 -34.14 -4.86 -35.50
N ILE A 703 -33.66 -3.90 -36.30
CA ILE A 703 -32.90 -4.16 -37.52
C ILE A 703 -31.53 -4.75 -37.15
N PHE A 704 -30.79 -4.10 -36.25
CA PHE A 704 -29.45 -4.53 -35.86
C PHE A 704 -29.42 -5.93 -35.25
N ASN A 705 -30.36 -6.26 -34.35
CA ASN A 705 -30.41 -7.58 -33.73
C ASN A 705 -30.66 -8.72 -34.76
N LYS A 706 -31.35 -8.41 -35.87
CA LYS A 706 -31.58 -9.37 -36.96
C LYS A 706 -30.36 -9.48 -37.87
N THR A 707 -29.82 -8.35 -38.33
CA THR A 707 -28.82 -8.35 -39.41
C THR A 707 -27.39 -8.50 -38.93
N LEU A 708 -27.00 -7.89 -37.79
CA LEU A 708 -25.60 -7.87 -37.36
C LEU A 708 -25.05 -9.25 -37.03
N LYS A 709 -25.92 -10.18 -36.59
CA LYS A 709 -25.55 -11.59 -36.34
C LYS A 709 -25.03 -12.29 -37.59
N GLU A 710 -25.59 -12.00 -38.77
CA GLU A 710 -25.15 -12.60 -40.04
C GLU A 710 -23.73 -12.16 -40.46
N PHE A 711 -23.27 -11.03 -39.93
CA PHE A 711 -21.97 -10.44 -40.25
C PHE A 711 -20.95 -10.62 -39.12
N GLY A 712 -21.26 -11.38 -38.07
CA GLY A 712 -20.38 -11.58 -36.91
C GLY A 712 -20.17 -10.32 -36.07
N LEU A 713 -21.12 -9.37 -36.09
CA LEU A 713 -21.05 -8.09 -35.38
C LEU A 713 -21.97 -8.08 -34.13
N THR A 714 -21.96 -9.17 -33.37
CA THR A 714 -22.82 -9.31 -32.17
C THR A 714 -22.46 -8.34 -31.07
N ASP A 715 -21.18 -8.02 -30.92
CA ASP A 715 -20.66 -7.26 -29.78
C ASP A 715 -20.87 -5.74 -29.89
N VAL A 716 -21.39 -5.28 -31.04
CA VAL A 716 -21.82 -3.88 -31.23
C VAL A 716 -23.01 -3.54 -30.33
N LEU A 717 -23.84 -4.53 -29.99
CA LEU A 717 -25.02 -4.35 -29.16
C LEU A 717 -24.63 -4.37 -27.68
N GLN A 718 -24.49 -3.17 -27.10
CA GLN A 718 -24.22 -3.00 -25.68
C GLN A 718 -25.26 -2.08 -25.04
N ASP A 719 -25.31 -2.10 -23.71
CA ASP A 719 -26.03 -1.12 -22.95
C ASP A 719 -25.03 -0.05 -22.52
N GLY A 720 -25.41 1.21 -22.68
CA GLY A 720 -24.59 2.32 -22.25
C GLY A 720 -25.40 3.37 -21.52
N PHE A 721 -24.70 4.43 -21.16
CA PHE A 721 -25.25 5.52 -20.38
C PHE A 721 -25.35 6.76 -21.27
N VAL A 722 -26.52 7.40 -21.24
CA VAL A 722 -26.80 8.58 -22.05
C VAL A 722 -27.26 9.71 -21.14
N ARG A 723 -26.56 10.84 -21.23
CA ARG A 723 -26.88 12.04 -20.47
C ARG A 723 -27.56 13.08 -21.35
N SER A 724 -28.65 13.63 -20.85
CA SER A 724 -29.36 14.75 -21.48
C SER A 724 -28.81 16.10 -20.99
N TYR A 725 -28.72 17.08 -21.89
CA TYR A 725 -28.32 18.46 -21.59
C TYR A 725 -29.42 19.44 -22.04
N GLY A 726 -30.65 19.23 -21.56
CA GLY A 726 -31.81 20.03 -21.94
C GLY A 726 -32.02 20.05 -23.46
N PHE A 727 -32.18 21.25 -24.03
CA PHE A 727 -32.37 21.44 -25.47
C PHE A 727 -31.07 21.34 -26.29
N HIS A 728 -29.91 21.17 -25.67
CA HIS A 728 -28.65 21.02 -26.39
C HIS A 728 -28.48 19.63 -27.01
N GLY A 729 -29.31 18.66 -26.58
CA GLY A 729 -29.29 17.27 -27.02
C GLY A 729 -28.84 16.32 -25.91
N SER A 730 -28.62 15.06 -26.29
CA SER A 730 -28.03 14.04 -25.43
C SER A 730 -26.72 13.54 -26.00
N ILE A 731 -25.86 13.03 -25.12
CA ILE A 731 -24.55 12.47 -25.46
C ILE A 731 -24.38 11.15 -24.71
N SER A 732 -23.83 10.14 -25.38
CA SER A 732 -23.45 8.88 -24.73
C SER A 732 -22.14 9.03 -23.97
N ALA A 733 -21.90 8.16 -22.99
CA ALA A 733 -20.63 8.14 -22.25
C ALA A 733 -19.44 7.89 -23.19
N THR A 734 -19.59 6.99 -24.16
CA THR A 734 -18.60 6.66 -25.19
C THR A 734 -18.23 7.87 -26.05
N ASP A 735 -19.23 8.58 -26.59
CA ASP A 735 -19.03 9.79 -27.39
C ASP A 735 -18.39 10.92 -26.57
N TYR A 736 -18.73 10.99 -25.28
CA TYR A 736 -18.17 11.96 -24.35
C TYR A 736 -16.67 11.70 -24.12
N ILE A 737 -16.26 10.45 -23.93
CA ILE A 737 -14.85 10.08 -23.74
C ILE A 737 -14.03 10.42 -24.98
N GLU A 738 -14.49 10.03 -26.18
CA GLU A 738 -13.79 10.34 -27.43
C GLU A 738 -13.59 11.85 -27.60
N SER A 739 -14.55 12.66 -27.16
CA SER A 739 -14.40 14.10 -27.13
C SER A 739 -13.35 14.59 -26.13
N VAL A 740 -13.30 14.04 -24.91
CA VAL A 740 -12.34 14.45 -23.88
C VAL A 740 -10.93 14.02 -24.27
N THR A 741 -10.76 12.79 -24.75
CA THR A 741 -9.49 12.27 -25.27
C THR A 741 -8.99 13.12 -26.44
N ALA A 742 -9.88 13.50 -27.37
CA ALA A 742 -9.50 14.38 -28.48
C ALA A 742 -8.98 15.75 -28.04
N LEU A 743 -9.50 16.31 -26.95
CA LEU A 743 -9.02 17.57 -26.39
C LEU A 743 -7.65 17.44 -25.70
N LEU A 744 -7.35 16.28 -25.11
CA LEU A 744 -6.01 15.97 -24.58
C LEU A 744 -4.96 15.85 -25.70
N GLU A 745 -5.40 15.34 -26.85
CA GLU A 745 -4.59 15.13 -28.04
C GLU A 745 -4.39 16.40 -28.90
N TYR A 746 -5.20 17.44 -28.70
CA TYR A 746 -5.22 18.61 -29.57
C TYR A 746 -4.35 19.77 -29.07
N ASP A 747 -3.27 20.04 -29.78
CA ASP A 747 -2.31 21.10 -29.44
C ASP A 747 -2.76 22.52 -29.83
N GLY A 748 -3.84 22.67 -30.60
CA GLY A 748 -4.29 23.98 -31.06
C GLY A 748 -5.09 24.75 -30.01
N ASP A 749 -5.20 26.07 -30.20
CA ASP A 749 -6.04 26.92 -29.36
C ASP A 749 -7.52 26.79 -29.73
N LEU A 750 -8.37 26.58 -28.71
CA LEU A 750 -9.82 26.44 -28.86
C LEU A 750 -10.54 27.80 -29.02
N THR A 751 -9.81 28.91 -28.83
CA THR A 751 -10.32 30.28 -28.90
C THR A 751 -9.96 30.92 -30.23
N SER A 752 -10.89 30.84 -31.19
CA SER A 752 -10.94 31.77 -32.33
C SER A 752 -11.45 33.15 -31.88
N ASN A 753 -10.74 33.81 -30.96
CA ASN A 753 -10.96 35.23 -30.70
C ASN A 753 -9.86 36.03 -31.40
N THR A 754 -10.19 36.56 -32.57
CA THR A 754 -9.45 37.58 -33.33
C THR A 754 -9.38 38.95 -32.63
N ILE A 755 -9.41 38.98 -31.29
CA ILE A 755 -9.35 40.20 -30.49
C ILE A 755 -8.39 39.98 -29.31
N ASP A 756 -7.10 39.81 -29.58
CA ASP A 756 -6.03 40.15 -28.63
C ASP A 756 -4.63 40.27 -29.24
N THR A 757 -4.52 40.53 -30.55
CA THR A 757 -3.26 40.96 -31.20
C THR A 757 -2.85 42.41 -30.87
N VAL A 758 -3.44 43.05 -29.85
CA VAL A 758 -3.13 44.46 -29.49
C VAL A 758 -2.68 44.66 -28.04
N LYS A 759 -2.66 43.66 -27.14
CA LYS A 759 -2.32 43.89 -25.72
C LYS A 759 -1.32 42.93 -25.05
N SER A 760 -0.37 42.38 -25.81
CA SER A 760 0.88 41.83 -25.24
C SER A 760 2.13 42.45 -25.89
N LYS A 761 2.13 43.78 -26.06
CA LYS A 761 3.35 44.59 -26.20
C LYS A 761 3.54 45.44 -24.96
N LYS A 762 4.06 44.83 -23.90
CA LYS A 762 4.86 45.50 -22.88
C LYS A 762 5.99 44.57 -22.47
N SER A 763 6.97 44.42 -23.36
CA SER A 763 8.35 44.26 -22.92
C SER A 763 8.93 45.65 -22.64
N SER A 764 9.74 45.73 -21.59
CA SER A 764 10.79 46.73 -21.46
C SER A 764 11.61 46.83 -22.77
N PRO A 765 12.10 48.02 -23.14
CA PRO A 765 12.70 48.23 -24.44
C PRO A 765 14.16 47.77 -24.45
N THR A 766 14.49 46.83 -25.33
CA THR A 766 15.87 46.59 -25.78
C THR A 766 15.96 46.96 -27.25
N THR A 767 17.05 47.65 -27.59
CA THR A 767 17.34 48.36 -28.85
C THR A 767 17.43 47.45 -30.08
N PRO A 768 17.19 47.99 -31.29
CA PRO A 768 17.10 47.23 -32.54
C PRO A 768 18.47 47.06 -33.22
N GLU A 769 19.36 46.26 -32.64
CA GLU A 769 20.61 45.84 -33.31
C GLU A 769 20.76 44.32 -33.50
N ASP A 770 19.88 43.48 -32.94
CA ASP A 770 20.00 42.01 -33.02
C ASP A 770 19.22 41.35 -34.17
N MET A 771 19.14 42.01 -35.34
CA MET A 771 18.63 41.38 -36.59
C MET A 771 19.80 40.90 -37.46
N ALA A 772 20.73 40.16 -36.84
CA ALA A 772 21.82 39.49 -37.53
C ALA A 772 21.78 37.99 -37.21
N GLU A 773 21.52 37.21 -38.26
CA GLU A 773 21.85 35.79 -38.41
C GLU A 773 21.40 34.86 -37.26
N ASP A 774 20.27 34.17 -37.46
CA ASP A 774 19.96 32.89 -36.81
C ASP A 774 21.05 31.88 -37.21
N THR A 775 22.21 31.96 -36.56
CA THR A 775 23.17 30.87 -36.51
C THR A 775 22.52 29.72 -35.76
N THR A 776 22.46 28.58 -36.44
CA THR A 776 22.09 27.27 -35.94
C THR A 776 22.82 26.91 -34.65
N GLU A 777 22.27 27.28 -33.50
CA GLU A 777 22.60 26.63 -32.23
C GLU A 777 21.73 25.36 -32.07
N PRO A 778 22.29 24.22 -31.65
CA PRO A 778 21.51 23.03 -31.37
C PRO A 778 20.59 23.32 -30.19
N LYS A 779 19.28 23.34 -30.44
CA LYS A 779 18.27 23.44 -29.37
C LYS A 779 18.50 22.29 -28.40
N ASP A 780 18.74 22.60 -27.14
CA ASP A 780 18.91 21.61 -26.09
C ASP A 780 17.68 20.69 -26.02
N ILE A 781 17.89 19.38 -26.08
CA ILE A 781 16.86 18.34 -26.08
C ILE A 781 15.96 18.49 -24.84
N GLY A 782 16.54 18.85 -23.70
CA GLY A 782 15.78 19.09 -22.46
C GLY A 782 14.74 20.20 -22.61
N SER A 783 15.09 21.31 -23.26
CA SER A 783 14.18 22.44 -23.47
C SER A 783 12.98 22.09 -24.36
N LEU A 784 13.20 21.25 -25.38
CA LEU A 784 12.15 20.78 -26.29
C LEU A 784 11.16 19.85 -25.58
N ILE A 785 11.69 18.94 -24.74
CA ILE A 785 10.90 18.05 -23.90
C ILE A 785 10.03 18.84 -22.93
N SER A 786 10.61 19.79 -22.18
CA SER A 786 9.84 20.60 -21.23
C SER A 786 8.75 21.44 -21.91
N LYS A 787 9.00 21.94 -23.13
CA LYS A 787 7.99 22.63 -23.92
C LYS A 787 6.82 21.71 -24.30
N ARG A 788 7.10 20.46 -24.67
CA ARG A 788 6.09 19.45 -24.98
C ARG A 788 5.27 19.06 -23.74
N GLU A 789 5.92 18.89 -22.59
CA GLU A 789 5.24 18.59 -21.32
C GLU A 789 4.33 19.74 -20.87
N ALA A 790 4.77 20.99 -21.03
CA ALA A 790 3.94 22.17 -20.78
C ALA A 790 2.70 22.21 -21.70
N GLN A 791 2.82 21.73 -22.93
CA GLN A 791 1.70 21.59 -23.85
C GLN A 791 0.70 20.54 -23.35
N PHE A 792 1.15 19.37 -22.89
CA PHE A 792 0.27 18.35 -22.30
C PHE A 792 -0.46 18.85 -21.07
N VAL A 793 0.20 19.64 -20.21
CA VAL A 793 -0.43 20.32 -19.08
C VAL A 793 -1.49 21.32 -19.54
N THR A 794 -1.25 22.05 -20.63
CA THR A 794 -2.24 22.97 -21.19
C THR A 794 -3.46 22.21 -21.73
N ASN A 795 -3.23 21.09 -22.43
CA ASN A 795 -4.30 20.23 -22.95
C ASN A 795 -5.11 19.57 -21.82
N PHE A 796 -4.47 19.21 -20.70
CA PHE A 796 -5.15 18.74 -19.49
C PHE A 796 -6.21 19.73 -19.02
N TRP A 797 -5.89 21.03 -18.94
CA TRP A 797 -6.87 22.04 -18.51
C TRP A 797 -8.02 22.22 -19.51
N LYS A 798 -7.74 22.11 -20.82
CA LYS A 798 -8.79 22.12 -21.86
C LYS A 798 -9.79 20.96 -21.64
N ALA A 799 -9.26 19.76 -21.37
CA ALA A 799 -10.07 18.57 -21.10
C ALA A 799 -10.82 18.67 -19.75
N TYR A 800 -10.13 19.11 -18.68
CA TYR A 800 -10.71 19.27 -17.34
C TYR A 800 -11.86 20.29 -17.32
N ASP A 801 -11.73 21.41 -18.02
CA ASP A 801 -12.78 22.42 -18.14
C ASP A 801 -13.95 21.96 -19.02
N SER A 802 -13.68 21.08 -19.99
CA SER A 802 -14.73 20.50 -20.83
C SER A 802 -15.73 19.65 -20.04
N LEU A 803 -15.31 19.10 -18.90
CA LEU A 803 -16.17 18.31 -18.01
C LEU A 803 -17.37 19.11 -17.47
N GLU A 804 -17.24 20.43 -17.33
CA GLU A 804 -18.33 21.33 -16.91
C GLU A 804 -19.03 21.99 -18.11
N ARG A 805 -18.30 22.25 -19.20
CA ARG A 805 -18.75 23.09 -20.33
C ARG A 805 -19.07 22.26 -21.56
N PHE A 806 -20.36 22.00 -21.80
CA PHE A 806 -20.83 21.23 -22.96
C PHE A 806 -20.40 21.79 -24.33
N ALA A 807 -20.19 23.11 -24.45
CA ALA A 807 -19.70 23.72 -25.69
C ALA A 807 -18.29 23.23 -26.09
N MET A 808 -17.42 22.99 -25.11
CA MET A 808 -16.07 22.46 -25.34
C MET A 808 -16.13 21.01 -25.79
N ILE A 809 -17.06 20.22 -25.23
CA ILE A 809 -17.32 18.85 -25.66
C ILE A 809 -17.78 18.81 -27.13
N LYS A 810 -18.66 19.71 -27.56
CA LYS A 810 -19.02 19.77 -29.00
C LYS A 810 -17.81 20.02 -29.90
N LYS A 811 -16.88 20.87 -29.49
CA LYS A 811 -15.62 21.09 -30.22
C LYS A 811 -14.74 19.84 -30.21
N GLY A 812 -14.58 19.19 -29.06
CA GLY A 812 -13.85 17.94 -28.93
C GLY A 812 -14.40 16.82 -29.83
N VAL A 813 -15.73 16.69 -29.95
CA VAL A 813 -16.36 15.75 -30.89
C VAL A 813 -15.95 16.00 -32.35
N GLN A 814 -15.81 17.25 -32.78
CA GLN A 814 -15.36 17.54 -34.15
C GLN A 814 -13.88 17.22 -34.35
N ILE A 815 -13.04 17.51 -33.34
CA ILE A 815 -11.62 17.15 -33.32
C ILE A 815 -11.46 15.61 -33.39
N ALA A 816 -12.25 14.87 -32.60
CA ALA A 816 -12.25 13.41 -32.56
C ALA A 816 -12.53 12.78 -33.92
N LYS A 817 -13.48 13.35 -34.70
CA LYS A 817 -13.75 12.89 -36.07
C LYS A 817 -12.52 12.99 -36.95
N VAL A 818 -11.83 14.13 -36.94
CA VAL A 818 -10.63 14.36 -37.77
C VAL A 818 -9.49 13.43 -37.35
N GLN A 819 -9.27 13.27 -36.04
CA GLN A 819 -8.25 12.34 -35.51
C GLN A 819 -8.54 10.89 -35.90
N GLN A 820 -9.78 10.44 -35.79
CA GLN A 820 -10.13 9.05 -36.16
C GLN A 820 -10.01 8.81 -37.67
N GLN A 821 -10.34 9.80 -38.50
CA GLN A 821 -10.09 9.74 -39.94
C GLN A 821 -8.59 9.59 -40.23
N PHE A 822 -7.75 10.36 -39.54
CA PHE A 822 -6.30 10.30 -39.65
C PHE A 822 -5.75 8.94 -39.22
N ILE A 823 -6.19 8.41 -38.07
CA ILE A 823 -5.82 7.07 -37.59
C ILE A 823 -6.17 6.01 -38.64
N PHE A 824 -7.37 6.07 -39.22
CA PHE A 824 -7.79 5.12 -40.24
C PHE A 824 -6.97 5.22 -41.54
N GLU A 825 -6.70 6.43 -42.05
CA GLU A 825 -5.88 6.63 -43.25
C GLU A 825 -4.47 6.07 -43.06
N LYS A 826 -3.86 6.35 -41.90
CA LYS A 826 -2.51 5.90 -41.55
C LYS A 826 -2.47 4.40 -41.28
N GLY A 827 -3.47 3.85 -40.61
CA GLY A 827 -3.65 2.42 -40.45
C GLY A 827 -3.78 1.69 -41.79
N PHE A 828 -4.59 2.21 -42.72
CA PHE A 828 -4.71 1.69 -44.08
C PHE A 828 -3.36 1.72 -44.82
N GLU A 829 -2.61 2.81 -44.72
CA GLU A 829 -1.29 2.94 -45.33
C GLU A 829 -0.29 1.90 -44.80
N ILE A 830 -0.31 1.62 -43.49
CA ILE A 830 0.51 0.57 -42.85
C ILE A 830 0.22 -0.81 -43.44
N PHE A 831 -1.07 -1.15 -43.60
CA PHE A 831 -1.49 -2.42 -44.21
C PHE A 831 -1.14 -2.49 -45.69
N GLN A 832 -1.35 -1.41 -46.45
CA GLN A 832 -1.05 -1.36 -47.88
C GLN A 832 0.45 -1.50 -48.16
N LYS A 833 1.30 -0.85 -47.35
CA LYS A 833 2.76 -0.93 -47.45
C LYS A 833 3.36 -2.18 -46.79
N LYS A 834 2.54 -3.04 -46.16
CA LYS A 834 2.97 -4.23 -45.40
C LYS A 834 4.08 -3.90 -44.39
N MET A 835 3.87 -2.84 -43.61
CA MET A 835 4.87 -2.37 -42.63
C MET A 835 4.89 -3.21 -41.35
N ILE A 836 3.87 -4.05 -41.12
CA ILE A 836 3.78 -4.95 -39.97
C ILE A 836 4.76 -6.10 -40.17
N LYS A 837 5.77 -6.19 -39.30
CA LYS A 837 6.71 -7.30 -39.26
C LYS A 837 6.30 -8.27 -38.16
N ASN A 838 5.91 -9.48 -38.55
CA ASN A 838 5.65 -10.56 -37.60
C ASN A 838 6.99 -11.18 -37.18
N LEU A 839 7.46 -10.90 -35.97
CA LEU A 839 8.55 -11.63 -35.34
C LEU A 839 7.99 -12.84 -34.60
N ARG A 840 8.87 -13.71 -34.08
CA ARG A 840 8.45 -14.95 -33.40
C ARG A 840 7.65 -14.67 -32.12
N ILE A 841 8.00 -13.60 -31.41
CA ILE A 841 7.51 -13.29 -30.06
C ILE A 841 6.47 -12.14 -30.08
N PHE A 842 6.67 -11.13 -30.94
CA PHE A 842 5.77 -9.99 -31.06
C PHE A 842 5.70 -9.44 -32.49
N ARG A 843 4.75 -8.56 -32.76
CA ARG A 843 4.62 -7.81 -34.02
C ARG A 843 5.30 -6.46 -33.88
N LEU A 844 6.02 -6.02 -34.91
CA LEU A 844 6.74 -4.75 -34.90
C LEU A 844 6.25 -3.82 -36.01
N VAL A 845 5.99 -2.56 -35.65
CA VAL A 845 5.69 -1.46 -36.57
C VAL A 845 6.59 -0.28 -36.23
N VAL A 846 7.35 0.22 -37.21
CA VAL A 846 8.22 1.40 -37.05
C VAL A 846 7.81 2.47 -38.06
N LEU A 847 7.35 3.60 -37.54
CA LEU A 847 6.96 4.78 -38.32
C LEU A 847 8.19 5.68 -38.50
N LYS A 848 8.50 6.00 -39.76
CA LYS A 848 9.64 6.85 -40.13
C LYS A 848 9.16 8.28 -40.43
N ASP A 849 10.11 9.22 -40.39
CA ASP A 849 9.97 10.68 -40.60
C ASP A 849 8.84 11.12 -41.57
N ASN A 850 8.83 10.61 -42.81
CA ASN A 850 7.87 11.03 -43.85
C ASN A 850 6.48 10.36 -43.78
N PHE A 851 6.22 9.51 -42.79
CA PHE A 851 4.98 8.73 -42.75
C PHE A 851 3.76 9.61 -42.43
N ALA A 852 3.93 10.63 -41.61
CA ALA A 852 2.81 11.44 -41.12
C ALA A 852 2.48 12.67 -42.00
N SER A 853 3.43 13.13 -42.82
CA SER A 853 3.25 14.31 -43.71
C SER A 853 2.40 14.02 -44.95
N SER A 854 2.22 12.74 -45.32
CA SER A 854 1.45 12.32 -46.50
C SER A 854 -0.03 12.08 -46.16
N THR A 855 -0.78 13.11 -45.76
CA THR A 855 -2.21 12.96 -45.35
C THR A 855 -3.13 13.72 -46.29
N THR A 856 -4.07 13.02 -46.94
CA THR A 856 -5.02 13.60 -47.92
C THR A 856 -6.24 14.29 -47.29
N ILE A 857 -6.53 14.03 -46.01
CA ILE A 857 -7.69 14.58 -45.28
C ILE A 857 -7.68 16.12 -45.18
N LEU A 858 -6.50 16.75 -45.21
CA LEU A 858 -6.34 18.21 -45.05
C LEU A 858 -6.73 19.01 -46.30
N GLU A 859 -6.65 18.39 -47.48
CA GLU A 859 -7.00 19.07 -48.75
C GLU A 859 -8.53 19.18 -48.94
N HIS A 860 -9.29 18.17 -48.49
CA HIS A 860 -10.75 18.15 -48.65
C HIS A 860 -11.52 18.85 -47.53
N SER A 861 -11.04 18.80 -46.28
CA SER A 861 -11.72 19.46 -45.14
C SER A 861 -11.74 20.99 -45.26
N SER A 862 -10.70 21.57 -45.89
CA SER A 862 -10.63 23.00 -46.23
C SER A 862 -11.71 23.45 -47.23
N GLN A 863 -12.21 22.55 -48.09
CA GLN A 863 -13.28 22.84 -49.06
C GLN A 863 -14.69 22.56 -48.53
N VAL A 864 -14.86 21.58 -47.63
CA VAL A 864 -16.18 21.19 -47.08
C VAL A 864 -16.69 22.20 -46.06
N ASN A 865 -15.82 22.82 -45.26
CA ASN A 865 -16.21 23.83 -44.27
C ASN A 865 -16.73 25.14 -44.89
N ALA A 866 -16.46 25.41 -46.17
CA ALA A 866 -17.01 26.56 -46.87
C ALA A 866 -18.48 26.34 -47.34
N LEU A 867 -18.98 25.10 -47.30
CA LEU A 867 -20.30 24.71 -47.83
C LEU A 867 -21.32 24.37 -46.73
N SER A 868 -20.88 24.02 -45.52
CA SER A 868 -21.73 23.89 -44.34
C SER A 868 -21.78 25.23 -43.60
N GLY A 869 -22.90 25.96 -43.69
CA GLY A 869 -23.09 27.27 -43.05
C GLY A 869 -23.10 27.28 -41.50
N GLU A 870 -22.15 26.60 -40.86
CA GLU A 870 -21.83 26.72 -39.44
C GLU A 870 -21.07 28.04 -39.21
N SER A 871 -21.33 28.69 -38.07
CA SER A 871 -20.86 30.06 -37.81
C SER A 871 -19.32 30.13 -37.73
N GLU A 872 -18.70 31.22 -38.18
CA GLU A 872 -17.22 31.43 -38.16
C GLU A 872 -16.57 31.18 -36.77
N ASN A 873 -17.34 31.26 -35.67
CA ASN A 873 -16.89 30.98 -34.30
C ASN A 873 -16.70 29.48 -33.97
N ASP A 874 -17.24 28.57 -34.78
CA ASP A 874 -17.08 27.11 -34.62
C ASP A 874 -15.91 26.56 -35.48
N MET A 875 -15.18 27.43 -36.17
CA MET A 875 -14.07 27.03 -37.04
C MET A 875 -12.86 26.58 -36.22
N ILE A 876 -12.60 25.27 -36.22
CA ILE A 876 -11.38 24.68 -35.63
C ILE A 876 -10.20 24.99 -36.52
N ASP A 877 -9.06 25.41 -35.95
CA ASP A 877 -7.83 25.58 -36.72
C ASP A 877 -7.30 24.21 -37.16
N ILE A 878 -7.65 23.82 -38.39
CA ILE A 878 -7.22 22.57 -39.02
C ILE A 878 -5.72 22.64 -39.38
N LYS A 879 -5.08 23.83 -39.35
CA LYS A 879 -3.64 23.96 -39.62
C LYS A 879 -2.78 23.28 -38.57
N THR A 880 -3.26 23.10 -37.33
CA THR A 880 -2.54 22.33 -36.31
C THR A 880 -2.35 20.86 -36.74
N PHE A 881 -3.29 20.29 -37.50
CA PHE A 881 -3.18 18.95 -38.06
C PHE A 881 -2.25 18.86 -39.27
N SER A 882 -1.80 19.99 -39.84
CA SER A 882 -0.89 20.02 -41.01
C SER A 882 0.53 19.55 -40.70
N ASN A 883 0.97 19.67 -39.44
CA ASN A 883 2.19 19.05 -38.95
C ASN A 883 1.90 17.64 -38.41
N GLY A 884 1.44 16.74 -39.28
CA GLY A 884 1.05 15.37 -38.90
C GLY A 884 2.13 14.60 -38.14
N THR A 885 3.42 14.94 -38.33
CA THR A 885 4.55 14.35 -37.59
C THR A 885 4.49 14.60 -36.09
N LYS A 886 3.88 15.71 -35.65
CA LYS A 886 3.74 16.05 -34.22
C LYS A 886 2.60 15.29 -33.54
N LEU A 887 1.61 14.80 -34.30
CA LEU A 887 0.48 14.05 -33.74
C LEU A 887 0.94 12.73 -33.10
N PHE A 888 1.86 12.01 -33.74
CA PHE A 888 2.41 10.76 -33.19
C PHE A 888 3.44 10.97 -32.08
N GLN A 889 3.77 12.21 -31.72
CA GLN A 889 4.52 12.52 -30.50
C GLN A 889 3.62 12.41 -29.26
N ASN A 890 2.30 12.51 -29.42
CA ASN A 890 1.36 12.30 -28.33
C ASN A 890 1.19 10.79 -28.07
N PRO A 891 1.45 10.29 -26.84
CA PRO A 891 1.30 8.88 -26.50
C PRO A 891 -0.10 8.33 -26.80
N LEU A 892 -1.16 9.11 -26.58
CA LEU A 892 -2.54 8.67 -26.76
C LEU A 892 -2.88 8.35 -28.22
N ILE A 893 -2.43 9.19 -29.17
CA ILE A 893 -2.64 8.95 -30.61
C ILE A 893 -1.89 7.70 -31.06
N LEU A 894 -0.67 7.49 -30.57
CA LEU A 894 0.13 6.32 -30.90
C LEU A 894 -0.52 5.03 -30.38
N THR A 895 -1.00 5.05 -29.13
CA THR A 895 -1.74 3.94 -28.52
C THR A 895 -3.05 3.66 -29.26
N ARG A 896 -3.80 4.68 -29.68
CA ARG A 896 -5.02 4.51 -30.49
C ARG A 896 -4.73 3.84 -31.84
N LEU A 897 -3.68 4.27 -32.54
CA LEU A 897 -3.26 3.63 -33.80
C LEU A 897 -2.84 2.17 -33.56
N GLY A 898 -2.04 1.92 -32.52
CA GLY A 898 -1.61 0.57 -32.17
C GLY A 898 -2.78 -0.36 -31.81
N ASN A 899 -3.74 0.13 -31.02
CA ASN A 899 -4.97 -0.60 -30.69
C ASN A 899 -5.81 -0.92 -31.94
N TRP A 900 -5.95 0.02 -32.87
CA TRP A 900 -6.66 -0.22 -34.13
C TRP A 900 -5.97 -1.28 -34.99
N ILE A 901 -4.63 -1.26 -35.06
CA ILE A 901 -3.83 -2.27 -35.78
C ILE A 901 -3.99 -3.64 -35.12
N LEU A 902 -3.92 -3.71 -33.79
CA LEU A 902 -4.08 -4.95 -33.04
C LEU A 902 -5.45 -5.58 -33.27
N GLU A 903 -6.53 -4.80 -33.23
CA GLU A 903 -7.88 -5.29 -33.53
C GLU A 903 -7.96 -5.84 -34.95
N ALA A 904 -7.42 -5.12 -35.94
CA ALA A 904 -7.39 -5.59 -37.32
C ALA A 904 -6.54 -6.87 -37.50
N CYS A 905 -5.44 -7.00 -36.78
CA CYS A 905 -4.56 -8.18 -36.80
C CYS A 905 -5.17 -9.39 -36.09
N ALA A 906 -5.90 -9.18 -34.98
CA ALA A 906 -6.54 -10.25 -34.22
C ALA A 906 -7.61 -10.99 -35.06
N GLU A 907 -8.25 -10.31 -36.01
CA GLU A 907 -9.19 -10.91 -36.96
C GLU A 907 -8.52 -11.60 -38.15
N LEU A 908 -7.32 -11.17 -38.52
CA LEU A 908 -6.58 -11.73 -39.66
C LEU A 908 -5.81 -13.00 -39.28
N ASP A 909 -5.12 -12.95 -38.15
CA ASP A 909 -4.22 -14.00 -37.68
C ASP A 909 -4.78 -14.62 -36.39
N LYS A 910 -4.86 -15.95 -36.35
CA LYS A 910 -5.26 -16.68 -35.13
C LYS A 910 -4.23 -16.60 -33.99
N SER A 911 -3.01 -16.14 -34.27
CA SER A 911 -1.95 -15.98 -33.27
C SER A 911 -2.11 -14.64 -32.52
N LEU A 912 -2.32 -14.74 -31.22
CA LEU A 912 -2.38 -13.61 -30.30
C LEU A 912 -0.96 -13.17 -29.93
N LEU A 913 -0.33 -12.39 -30.82
CA LEU A 913 0.97 -11.79 -30.56
C LEU A 913 0.82 -10.32 -30.15
N PRO A 914 1.57 -9.85 -29.13
CA PRO A 914 1.65 -8.44 -28.77
C PRO A 914 2.15 -7.55 -29.92
N LEU A 915 1.98 -6.24 -29.81
CA LEU A 915 2.45 -5.25 -30.79
C LEU A 915 3.39 -4.23 -30.14
N VAL A 916 4.56 -4.03 -30.75
CA VAL A 916 5.45 -2.91 -30.48
C VAL A 916 5.31 -1.90 -31.61
N ILE A 917 4.92 -0.68 -31.29
CA ILE A 917 4.84 0.44 -32.23
C ILE A 917 5.82 1.54 -31.83
N ALA A 918 6.61 2.01 -32.80
CA ALA A 918 7.60 3.06 -32.59
C ALA A 918 7.39 4.22 -33.58
N SER A 919 7.41 5.46 -33.08
CA SER A 919 7.31 6.68 -33.90
C SER A 919 8.51 7.58 -33.68
N LEU A 920 9.12 8.05 -34.78
CA LEU A 920 10.27 8.96 -34.72
C LEU A 920 9.81 10.39 -34.44
N ASP A 921 10.36 10.99 -33.39
CA ASP A 921 10.38 12.43 -33.21
C ASP A 921 11.64 13.02 -33.83
N VAL A 922 11.44 13.84 -34.87
CA VAL A 922 12.51 14.49 -35.63
C VAL A 922 13.14 15.62 -34.83
N ASP A 923 12.35 16.31 -34.00
CA ASP A 923 12.79 17.49 -33.26
C ASP A 923 13.78 17.10 -32.15
N THR A 924 13.53 15.98 -31.45
CA THR A 924 14.38 15.48 -30.36
C THR A 924 15.33 14.34 -30.79
N GLY A 925 15.13 13.75 -31.96
CA GLY A 925 15.91 12.60 -32.44
C GLY A 925 15.65 11.30 -31.65
N THR A 926 14.51 11.21 -30.97
CA THR A 926 14.11 10.03 -30.18
C THR A 926 12.95 9.29 -30.84
N TYR A 927 12.79 8.02 -30.52
CA TYR A 927 11.62 7.22 -30.83
C TYR A 927 10.77 7.09 -29.59
N LEU A 928 9.49 7.47 -29.70
CA LEU A 928 8.48 7.05 -28.75
C LEU A 928 8.08 5.61 -29.09
N VAL A 929 8.34 4.68 -28.17
CA VAL A 929 8.06 3.25 -28.32
C VAL A 929 6.97 2.85 -27.34
N CYS A 930 5.93 2.20 -27.83
CA CYS A 930 4.80 1.70 -27.05
C CYS A 930 4.65 0.20 -27.25
N GLY A 931 4.61 -0.54 -26.13
CA GLY A 931 4.35 -1.98 -26.08
C GLY A 931 2.89 -2.26 -25.71
N LEU A 932 2.14 -2.87 -26.62
CA LEU A 932 0.71 -3.14 -26.45
C LEU A 932 0.46 -4.65 -26.30
N PRO A 933 -0.37 -5.07 -25.32
CA PRO A 933 -0.72 -6.47 -25.15
C PRO A 933 -1.61 -6.95 -26.31
N PRO A 934 -1.63 -8.26 -26.60
CA PRO A 934 -2.53 -8.81 -27.62
C PRO A 934 -4.00 -8.60 -27.23
N LYS A 935 -4.87 -8.44 -28.23
CA LYS A 935 -6.32 -8.35 -28.06
C LYS A 935 -7.01 -9.61 -28.57
N TYR A 936 -8.02 -10.09 -27.85
CA TYR A 936 -8.89 -11.17 -28.33
C TYR A 936 -9.87 -10.66 -29.39
N PRO A 937 -10.17 -11.48 -30.43
CA PRO A 937 -11.05 -11.09 -31.55
C PRO A 937 -12.53 -10.89 -31.17
N ASN A 938 -12.96 -11.40 -30.01
CA ASN A 938 -14.33 -11.24 -29.52
C ASN A 938 -14.31 -10.51 -28.18
N MET A 939 -15.09 -9.45 -28.03
CA MET A 939 -15.16 -8.63 -26.80
C MET A 939 -15.60 -9.44 -25.57
N LYS A 940 -16.05 -10.69 -25.76
CA LYS A 940 -16.58 -11.59 -24.74
C LYS A 940 -15.81 -12.91 -24.55
N GLY A 941 -14.75 -13.18 -25.30
CA GLY A 941 -14.07 -14.49 -25.23
C GLY A 941 -14.93 -15.71 -25.60
N MET A 942 -16.18 -15.51 -26.07
CA MET A 942 -17.04 -16.56 -26.60
C MET A 942 -16.49 -17.06 -27.93
N ASP A 943 -16.50 -18.38 -28.13
CA ASP A 943 -16.26 -18.98 -29.44
C ASP A 943 -17.46 -18.78 -30.38
N ASP A 944 -17.26 -19.02 -31.68
CA ASP A 944 -18.29 -18.83 -32.72
C ASP A 944 -19.54 -19.71 -32.52
N ASN A 945 -19.47 -20.70 -31.62
CA ASN A 945 -20.56 -21.61 -31.29
C ASN A 945 -21.38 -21.16 -30.07
N GLY A 946 -20.97 -20.09 -29.38
CA GLY A 946 -21.61 -19.63 -28.15
C GLY A 946 -21.42 -20.60 -26.98
N GLU A 947 -20.43 -21.49 -27.06
CA GLU A 947 -19.96 -22.27 -25.91
C GLU A 947 -18.99 -21.38 -25.12
N ASP A 948 -19.19 -21.36 -23.80
CA ASP A 948 -18.27 -20.68 -22.90
C ASP A 948 -16.95 -21.43 -23.01
N SER A 949 -15.91 -20.80 -23.57
CA SER A 949 -14.68 -21.52 -23.95
C SER A 949 -13.88 -22.06 -22.75
N GLY A 950 -14.42 -21.96 -21.52
CA GLY A 950 -13.82 -22.40 -20.26
C GLY A 950 -12.53 -21.65 -19.91
N LYS A 951 -12.05 -20.80 -20.81
CA LYS A 951 -11.02 -19.80 -20.59
C LYS A 951 -11.75 -18.59 -20.06
N GLU A 952 -11.93 -18.59 -18.75
CA GLU A 952 -12.42 -17.43 -18.00
C GLU A 952 -11.73 -16.15 -18.46
N ASN A 953 -12.39 -15.02 -18.21
CA ASN A 953 -11.95 -13.64 -18.44
C ASN A 953 -10.54 -13.32 -17.90
N LEU A 954 -9.49 -13.96 -18.41
CA LEU A 954 -8.11 -13.73 -18.02
C LEU A 954 -7.66 -12.45 -18.70
N THR A 955 -7.61 -11.38 -17.92
CA THR A 955 -6.98 -10.13 -18.33
C THR A 955 -5.54 -10.43 -18.74
N ILE A 956 -5.20 -10.15 -20.01
CA ILE A 956 -3.84 -10.34 -20.49
C ILE A 956 -2.97 -9.25 -19.87
N LEU A 957 -1.94 -9.68 -19.16
CA LEU A 957 -0.98 -8.80 -18.51
C LEU A 957 0.03 -8.31 -19.56
N ASN A 958 0.44 -7.05 -19.43
CA ASN A 958 1.42 -6.45 -20.32
C ASN A 958 2.83 -6.64 -19.74
N THR A 959 3.62 -7.54 -20.31
CA THR A 959 4.99 -7.85 -19.86
C THR A 959 6.06 -6.90 -20.44
N PHE A 960 5.69 -6.01 -21.36
CA PHE A 960 6.65 -5.08 -21.97
C PHE A 960 7.26 -4.10 -20.98
N SER A 961 6.56 -3.75 -19.91
CA SER A 961 7.09 -2.88 -18.85
C SER A 961 8.39 -3.43 -18.27
N LEU A 962 8.37 -4.72 -17.89
CA LEU A 962 9.53 -5.44 -17.36
C LEU A 962 10.59 -5.66 -18.44
N ALA A 963 10.18 -6.14 -19.62
CA ALA A 963 11.10 -6.41 -20.71
C ALA A 963 11.86 -5.15 -21.14
N PHE A 964 11.19 -4.00 -21.22
CA PHE A 964 11.83 -2.74 -21.60
C PHE A 964 12.84 -2.27 -20.56
N GLN A 965 12.54 -2.42 -19.27
CA GLN A 965 13.45 -2.06 -18.18
C GLN A 965 14.70 -2.96 -18.17
N GLU A 966 14.53 -4.28 -18.27
CA GLU A 966 15.65 -5.23 -18.32
C GLU A 966 16.54 -5.01 -19.55
N ILE A 967 15.94 -4.76 -20.71
CA ILE A 967 16.69 -4.55 -21.96
C ILE A 967 17.40 -3.21 -21.95
N ALA A 968 16.77 -2.15 -21.43
CA ALA A 968 17.43 -0.85 -21.26
C ALA A 968 18.68 -0.97 -20.38
N ASN A 969 18.57 -1.69 -19.26
CA ASN A 969 19.68 -1.92 -18.34
C ASN A 969 20.79 -2.79 -18.96
N SER A 970 20.44 -3.89 -19.63
CA SER A 970 21.41 -4.82 -20.22
C SER A 970 22.13 -4.28 -21.44
N THR A 971 21.49 -3.41 -22.23
CA THR A 971 22.10 -2.77 -23.40
C THR A 971 22.82 -1.47 -23.07
N GLY A 972 22.53 -0.87 -21.91
CA GLY A 972 22.97 0.49 -21.58
C GLY A 972 22.39 1.55 -22.53
N ALA A 973 21.29 1.23 -23.23
CA ALA A 973 20.62 2.14 -24.14
C ALA A 973 20.13 3.37 -23.38
N LYS A 974 20.23 4.56 -23.98
CA LYS A 974 19.71 5.79 -23.38
C LYS A 974 18.19 5.83 -23.54
N ALA A 975 17.51 5.12 -22.65
CA ALA A 975 16.07 5.04 -22.55
C ALA A 975 15.55 5.99 -21.47
N ARG A 976 14.47 6.71 -21.76
CA ARG A 976 13.68 7.44 -20.76
C ARG A 976 12.43 6.64 -20.45
N ILE A 977 12.34 6.15 -19.22
CA ILE A 977 11.19 5.40 -18.66
C ILE A 977 10.51 6.29 -17.62
N ASP A 978 9.81 7.32 -18.09
CA ASP A 978 9.25 8.39 -17.24
C ASP A 978 7.72 8.42 -17.27
N SER A 979 7.12 7.77 -18.26
CA SER A 979 5.67 7.67 -18.39
C SER A 979 5.08 6.86 -17.23
N PHE A 980 3.89 7.27 -16.75
CA PHE A 980 3.14 6.48 -15.76
C PHE A 980 2.73 5.11 -16.30
N GLU A 981 2.48 5.00 -17.61
CA GLU A 981 2.44 3.71 -18.30
C GLU A 981 3.86 3.27 -18.62
N SER A 982 4.37 2.29 -17.87
CA SER A 982 5.72 1.71 -18.02
C SER A 982 5.91 0.92 -19.33
N SER A 983 4.82 0.63 -20.04
CA SER A 983 4.84 0.08 -21.39
C SER A 983 5.24 1.10 -22.47
N MET A 984 5.52 2.35 -22.09
CA MET A 984 5.96 3.42 -23.00
C MET A 984 7.33 3.96 -22.60
N ILE A 985 8.24 4.01 -23.58
CA ILE A 985 9.62 4.47 -23.40
C ILE A 985 10.03 5.41 -24.53
N GLU A 986 10.94 6.34 -24.25
CA GLU A 986 11.61 7.13 -25.29
C GLU A 986 13.05 6.65 -25.47
N LEU A 987 13.40 6.24 -26.69
CA LEU A 987 14.74 5.73 -27.03
C LEU A 987 15.43 6.65 -28.02
N ARG A 988 16.76 6.77 -27.97
CA ARG A 988 17.48 7.46 -29.05
C ARG A 988 17.40 6.69 -30.36
N LYS A 989 17.40 7.43 -31.48
CA LYS A 989 17.38 6.87 -32.84
C LYS A 989 18.49 5.86 -33.12
N GLU A 990 19.67 6.09 -32.52
CA GLU A 990 20.86 5.24 -32.66
C GLU A 990 20.76 3.91 -31.92
N ASP A 991 20.07 3.88 -30.78
CA ASP A 991 19.98 2.72 -29.89
C ASP A 991 18.83 1.75 -30.25
N LEU A 992 17.82 2.23 -30.99
CA LEU A 992 16.62 1.45 -31.33
C LEU A 992 16.93 0.07 -31.99
N PRO A 993 17.83 -0.06 -32.99
CA PRO A 993 18.07 -1.35 -33.64
C PRO A 993 18.63 -2.41 -32.68
N MET A 994 19.60 -2.03 -31.84
CA MET A 994 20.21 -2.93 -30.84
C MET A 994 19.18 -3.32 -29.77
N PHE A 995 18.37 -2.36 -29.33
CA PHE A 995 17.28 -2.59 -28.39
C PHE A 995 16.26 -3.62 -28.93
N LEU A 996 15.83 -3.47 -30.19
CA LEU A 996 14.87 -4.38 -30.82
C LEU A 996 15.43 -5.78 -31.07
N GLU A 997 16.72 -5.91 -31.37
CA GLU A 997 17.39 -7.21 -31.52
C GLU A 997 17.38 -7.97 -30.20
N ARG A 998 17.75 -7.31 -29.09
CA ARG A 998 17.69 -7.90 -27.75
C ARG A 998 16.26 -8.19 -27.30
N LEU A 999 15.31 -7.32 -27.60
CA LEU A 999 13.89 -7.56 -27.33
C LEU A 999 13.37 -8.81 -28.05
N SER A 1000 13.85 -9.09 -29.26
CA SER A 1000 13.45 -10.30 -29.99
C SER A 1000 14.02 -11.60 -29.42
N LEU A 1001 14.99 -11.50 -28.50
CA LEU A 1001 15.63 -12.63 -27.80
C LEU A 1001 15.16 -12.77 -26.35
N SER A 1002 14.44 -11.78 -25.81
CA SER A 1002 13.94 -11.83 -24.43
C SER A 1002 12.86 -12.91 -24.29
N GLY A 1003 12.95 -13.69 -23.21
CA GLY A 1003 11.96 -14.71 -22.85
C GLY A 1003 10.79 -14.18 -22.00
N LEU A 1004 10.78 -12.87 -21.69
CA LEU A 1004 9.73 -12.23 -20.87
C LEU A 1004 8.47 -11.85 -21.68
N VAL A 1005 8.61 -11.69 -22.99
CA VAL A 1005 7.51 -11.40 -23.93
C VAL A 1005 7.04 -12.70 -24.55
#